data_AF-A0A6L4ZRF4-F1
#
_entry.id   AF-A0A6L4ZRF4-F1
#
_cell.length_a   1.000
_cell.length_b   1.000
_cell.length_c   1.000
_cell.angle_alpha   90.00
_cell.angle_beta   90.00
_cell.angle_gamma   90.00
#
_symmetry.space_group_name_H-M   'P 1'
#
loop_
_entity.id
_entity.type
_entity.pdbx_description
1 polymer ?
#
loop_
_entity_poly.entity_id
_entity_poly.type
_entity_poly.pdbx_seq_one_letter_code
_entity_poly.pdbx_strand_id
1 'polypeptide(L)'
;MLLKRLFLSILLLVGCFTLGFAQNDAQDEDKAIRIDTELIQLDVVVTDKNGQIVDKLSQEDFEITEDGKKQSISFFSLIRPQITENTITPNSSIAINPDKKTSIDVPLIEKSGRVFIVLVDDLHISPINMLNIKKQLFKLVDGEFQDGDRVAVITSGGGLGFLQQLTDERRVIHKAIEKLVGRPQAGVGFGDPAKLTEYQAQRINDGDREALDLGAMNYIRNTPIPIEQARTIVQTTARQIVQTLAFRTTSTLDTIRNSILSVKSVPGRKTLILVTDGFLLEPKESDHLAQMQRIVDSATKSGVVVYSLGSAGLTVGGPNDPFSAENSGGDLRGVGLSLSSQEGVAVLDGMKAIARDTGGFSVINSNDLLKGLKNIVTESSSYYLVAYYPEDSQKNGKFREIKVAIRGDKKLIVKTRKGYFSGEEKVEAKEQAKKLEKANKANKDKKPLDEAGLASSELVNSISSVLPIKDISLKLKSDFLGIVDDNKNNTVFSFAIDLNDIKFTQSDNKHVNKLTTLFIVIGEDGKVAHSTTSAVDVKIPDVKYAETSKSWFFYGTTLSLKPGFYNVRFAVRDPITSRLGSVSGWVEVPNLEKSKMTLSNILLLHEEEVNQLKGKGDGSITGTGQALTIFSEKSSIGFVCYIFNAKTEKLTAQIQVLKNNKALFTSSQINVVEKANQGRIAYSGKLPLAGFPQGEYRLKITITDDKSKIQIFQEQGFTIKN
;
A
#
# COMPACT_ATOMS: atom_id res chain seq x y z
N MET A 1 -28.82 62.61 -54.06
CA MET A 1 -30.02 61.76 -54.24
C MET A 1 -29.56 60.32 -54.21
N LEU A 2 -29.48 59.69 -53.04
CA LEU A 2 -30.63 59.07 -52.37
C LEU A 2 -31.42 58.15 -53.31
N LEU A 3 -31.34 56.86 -52.96
CA LEU A 3 -32.46 55.92 -52.86
C LEU A 3 -33.02 55.30 -54.15
N LYS A 4 -32.80 53.99 -54.34
CA LYS A 4 -33.64 52.86 -53.86
C LYS A 4 -33.11 51.54 -54.46
N ARG A 5 -32.69 50.57 -53.61
CA ARG A 5 -33.47 49.38 -53.21
C ARG A 5 -33.88 48.49 -54.39
N LEU A 6 -33.36 47.27 -54.49
CA LEU A 6 -33.98 46.05 -53.93
C LEU A 6 -33.16 44.78 -54.30
N PHE A 7 -32.86 43.96 -53.29
CA PHE A 7 -32.73 42.49 -53.27
C PHE A 7 -31.84 41.75 -54.31
N LEU A 8 -30.76 41.10 -53.86
CA LEU A 8 -30.69 39.70 -53.36
C LEU A 8 -30.76 38.71 -54.54
N SER A 9 -29.74 37.89 -54.82
CA SER A 9 -29.33 36.81 -53.92
C SER A 9 -27.99 36.14 -54.33
N ILE A 10 -27.08 36.09 -53.36
CA ILE A 10 -26.43 34.86 -52.84
C ILE A 10 -25.20 34.25 -53.58
N LEU A 11 -24.12 34.24 -52.77
CA LEU A 11 -22.92 33.36 -52.69
C LEU A 11 -21.71 33.65 -53.61
N LEU A 12 -20.63 34.31 -53.15
CA LEU A 12 -19.54 33.86 -52.22
C LEU A 12 -18.82 32.61 -52.78
N LEU A 13 -17.48 32.47 -52.89
CA LEU A 13 -16.33 32.98 -52.11
C LEU A 13 -15.05 32.63 -52.94
N VAL A 14 -14.18 33.56 -53.38
CA VAL A 14 -12.89 34.00 -52.77
C VAL A 14 -12.08 32.84 -52.14
N GLY A 15 -10.80 32.56 -52.43
CA GLY A 15 -9.73 33.24 -53.17
C GLY A 15 -8.37 32.68 -52.68
N CYS A 16 -7.48 32.25 -53.57
CA CYS A 16 -6.19 32.91 -53.91
C CYS A 16 -5.07 32.81 -52.85
N PHE A 17 -3.97 32.08 -53.12
CA PHE A 17 -2.59 32.61 -53.25
C PHE A 17 -1.54 31.50 -53.48
N THR A 18 -0.59 31.81 -54.36
CA THR A 18 0.49 30.98 -54.94
C THR A 18 1.78 31.00 -54.12
N LEU A 19 2.50 29.87 -54.03
CA LEU A 19 3.85 29.76 -53.43
C LEU A 19 4.96 29.86 -54.50
N GLY A 20 5.93 30.75 -54.26
CA GLY A 20 7.20 30.84 -54.98
C GLY A 20 8.30 30.02 -54.28
N PHE A 21 9.18 29.44 -55.10
CA PHE A 21 10.38 28.73 -54.66
C PHE A 21 11.49 29.73 -54.32
N ALA A 22 12.01 29.69 -53.10
CA ALA A 22 13.28 30.30 -52.72
C ALA A 22 14.14 29.24 -52.01
N GLN A 23 15.37 29.13 -52.51
CA GLN A 23 16.44 28.22 -52.15
C GLN A 23 16.89 28.48 -50.71
N ASN A 24 16.81 27.46 -49.84
CA ASN A 24 17.27 27.55 -48.45
C ASN A 24 18.56 26.75 -48.31
N ASP A 25 19.63 27.45 -47.91
CA ASP A 25 20.94 26.88 -47.61
C ASP A 25 20.83 25.81 -46.51
N ALA A 26 21.43 24.65 -46.76
CA ALA A 26 21.56 23.59 -45.77
C ALA A 26 22.61 24.01 -44.73
N GLN A 27 22.17 24.49 -43.57
CA GLN A 27 22.95 24.45 -42.35
C GLN A 27 22.94 23.01 -41.80
N ASP A 28 24.10 22.38 -41.81
CA ASP A 28 24.42 21.18 -41.06
C ASP A 28 24.30 21.51 -39.56
N GLU A 29 23.15 21.24 -38.97
CA GLU A 29 23.03 21.17 -37.52
C GLU A 29 23.68 19.86 -37.07
N ASP A 30 24.87 19.98 -36.46
CA ASP A 30 25.43 18.99 -35.55
C ASP A 30 24.34 18.53 -34.58
N LYS A 31 23.71 17.38 -34.88
CA LYS A 31 22.86 16.66 -33.93
C LYS A 31 23.76 16.20 -32.80
N ALA A 32 23.94 17.06 -31.80
CA ALA A 32 24.47 16.68 -30.51
C ALA A 32 23.70 15.44 -30.03
N ILE A 33 24.37 14.29 -30.01
CA ILE A 33 23.83 13.05 -29.46
C ILE A 33 23.66 13.31 -27.97
N ARG A 34 22.44 13.68 -27.55
CA ARG A 34 22.05 13.68 -26.13
C ARG A 34 21.96 12.23 -25.68
N ILE A 35 23.01 11.74 -25.05
CA ILE A 35 22.98 10.48 -24.32
C ILE A 35 22.31 10.77 -22.97
N ASP A 36 21.01 10.49 -22.88
CA ASP A 36 20.32 10.42 -21.59
C ASP A 36 20.80 9.16 -20.86
N THR A 37 21.86 9.30 -20.05
CA THR A 37 22.33 8.23 -19.15
C THR A 37 21.44 8.15 -17.92
N GLU A 38 20.78 7.02 -17.72
CA GLU A 38 19.95 6.73 -16.55
C GLU A 38 20.84 6.48 -15.32
N LEU A 39 20.58 7.18 -14.22
CA LEU A 39 21.28 6.96 -12.95
C LEU A 39 20.73 5.69 -12.28
N ILE A 40 21.56 4.68 -12.09
CA ILE A 40 21.17 3.42 -11.46
C ILE A 40 21.39 3.53 -9.96
N GLN A 41 20.30 3.57 -9.18
CA GLN A 41 20.32 3.70 -7.72
C GLN A 41 20.12 2.35 -7.04
N LEU A 42 21.09 1.87 -6.27
CA LEU A 42 21.10 0.61 -5.52
C LEU A 42 20.88 0.84 -4.03
N ASP A 43 19.99 0.05 -3.44
CA ASP A 43 19.90 -0.11 -1.99
C ASP A 43 20.78 -1.30 -1.61
N VAL A 44 21.77 -1.06 -0.76
CA VAL A 44 22.76 -2.07 -0.35
C VAL A 44 22.68 -2.24 1.16
N VAL A 45 22.33 -3.44 1.60
CA VAL A 45 22.38 -3.82 3.01
C VAL A 45 23.63 -4.64 3.21
N VAL A 46 24.41 -4.29 4.23
CA VAL A 46 25.58 -5.07 4.64
C VAL A 46 25.34 -5.59 6.03
N THR A 47 25.47 -6.90 6.22
CA THR A 47 25.36 -7.54 7.54
C THR A 47 26.58 -8.36 7.88
N ASP A 48 26.82 -8.55 9.17
CA ASP A 48 27.73 -9.57 9.66
C ASP A 48 27.12 -10.98 9.50
N LYS A 49 27.88 -12.02 9.86
CA LYS A 49 27.43 -13.42 9.87
C LYS A 49 26.26 -13.70 10.82
N ASN A 50 26.00 -12.82 11.79
CA ASN A 50 24.91 -12.94 12.76
C ASN A 50 23.65 -12.20 12.29
N GLY A 51 23.70 -11.54 11.13
CA GLY A 51 22.59 -10.74 10.58
C GLY A 51 22.48 -9.34 11.16
N GLN A 52 23.47 -8.84 11.89
CA GLN A 52 23.51 -7.46 12.37
C GLN A 52 23.98 -6.52 11.26
N ILE A 53 23.31 -5.37 11.12
CA ILE A 53 23.65 -4.38 10.09
C ILE A 53 25.02 -3.75 10.41
N VAL A 54 25.86 -3.66 9.39
CA VAL A 54 27.16 -2.98 9.44
C VAL A 54 27.04 -1.62 8.77
N ASP A 55 26.99 -0.57 9.58
CA ASP A 55 26.60 0.78 9.16
C ASP A 55 27.73 1.82 9.26
N LYS A 56 28.98 1.35 9.37
CA LYS A 56 30.21 2.17 9.45
C LYS A 56 31.15 1.97 8.25
N LEU A 57 30.58 1.74 7.07
CA LEU A 57 31.33 1.63 5.82
C LEU A 57 31.31 2.96 5.07
N SER A 58 32.43 3.25 4.44
CA SER A 58 32.66 4.40 3.56
C SER A 58 32.39 4.03 2.11
N GLN A 59 32.32 5.01 1.22
CA GLN A 59 32.10 4.78 -0.22
C GLN A 59 33.22 3.91 -0.82
N GLU A 60 34.45 4.10 -0.36
CA GLU A 60 35.67 3.46 -0.86
C GLU A 60 35.71 1.95 -0.58
N ASP A 61 34.92 1.51 0.41
CA ASP A 61 34.77 0.11 0.77
C ASP A 61 33.95 -0.67 -0.26
N PHE A 62 33.17 0.00 -1.11
CA PHE A 62 32.29 -0.65 -2.07
C PHE A 62 32.96 -0.83 -3.44
N GLU A 63 32.76 -2.02 -4.02
CA GLU A 63 33.08 -2.33 -5.40
C GLU A 63 31.81 -2.79 -6.12
N ILE A 64 31.44 -2.05 -7.17
CA ILE A 64 30.27 -2.33 -8.00
C ILE A 64 30.74 -2.77 -9.37
N THR A 65 30.17 -3.86 -9.87
CA THR A 65 30.34 -4.29 -11.26
C THR A 65 28.98 -4.49 -11.92
N GLU A 66 28.86 -4.02 -13.16
CA GLU A 66 27.76 -4.31 -14.08
C GLU A 66 28.28 -5.22 -15.20
N ASP A 67 27.69 -6.40 -15.38
CA ASP A 67 28.13 -7.42 -16.36
C ASP A 67 29.65 -7.72 -16.29
N GLY A 68 30.19 -7.70 -15.07
CA GLY A 68 31.61 -7.88 -14.79
C GLY A 68 32.50 -6.65 -15.00
N LYS A 69 31.96 -5.54 -15.50
CA LYS A 69 32.68 -4.26 -15.67
C LYS A 69 32.51 -3.37 -14.45
N LYS A 70 33.61 -2.87 -13.90
CA LYS A 70 33.62 -2.00 -12.72
C LYS A 70 32.92 -0.67 -13.01
N GLN A 71 32.07 -0.23 -12.08
CA GLN A 71 31.31 1.01 -12.18
C GLN A 71 31.78 2.03 -11.14
N SER A 72 31.79 3.31 -11.51
CA SER A 72 32.18 4.40 -10.61
C SER A 72 30.97 4.90 -9.81
N ILE A 73 31.08 4.83 -8.48
CA ILE A 73 30.03 5.32 -7.58
C ILE A 73 29.94 6.84 -7.70
N SER A 74 28.78 7.34 -8.11
CA SER A 74 28.46 8.75 -8.30
C SER A 74 27.73 9.36 -7.10
N PHE A 75 27.02 8.54 -6.32
CA PHE A 75 26.33 8.96 -5.10
C PHE A 75 26.44 7.88 -4.03
N PHE A 76 26.63 8.29 -2.78
CA PHE A 76 26.69 7.41 -1.62
C PHE A 76 26.05 8.09 -0.41
N SER A 77 25.12 7.39 0.26
CA SER A 77 24.52 7.87 1.51
C SER A 77 24.09 6.70 2.38
N LEU A 78 24.26 6.81 3.70
CA LEU A 78 23.67 5.85 4.64
C LEU A 78 22.27 6.31 5.04
N ILE A 79 21.26 5.47 4.82
CA ILE A 79 19.90 5.67 5.29
C ILE A 79 19.73 4.94 6.63
N ARG A 80 19.12 5.61 7.61
CA ARG A 80 18.75 5.07 8.93
C ARG A 80 17.34 5.56 9.27
N PRO A 81 16.57 4.83 10.09
CA PRO A 81 15.40 5.43 10.71
C PRO A 81 15.91 6.58 11.59
N GLN A 82 15.32 7.78 11.49
CA GLN A 82 15.68 8.86 12.41
C GLN A 82 15.28 8.45 13.84
N ILE A 83 16.20 7.82 14.56
CA ILE A 83 16.27 7.98 16.00
C ILE A 83 16.73 9.42 16.19
N THR A 84 15.90 10.25 16.81
CA THR A 84 16.26 11.59 17.26
C THR A 84 17.42 11.49 18.25
N GLU A 85 18.65 11.43 17.74
CA GLU A 85 19.79 12.02 18.39
C GLU A 85 20.02 13.37 17.71
N ASN A 86 19.70 14.43 18.44
CA ASN A 86 20.15 15.78 18.14
C ASN A 86 21.68 15.80 18.18
N THR A 87 22.33 15.42 17.08
CA THR A 87 23.69 15.84 16.77
C THR A 87 23.69 16.42 15.36
N ILE A 88 23.32 17.70 15.28
CA ILE A 88 23.78 18.54 14.18
C ILE A 88 25.30 18.59 14.33
N THR A 89 26.00 17.71 13.62
CA THR A 89 27.38 17.96 13.24
C THR A 89 27.34 18.50 11.82
N PRO A 90 27.57 19.80 11.60
CA PRO A 90 27.71 20.35 10.27
C PRO A 90 29.10 19.96 9.78
N ASN A 91 29.26 18.75 9.22
CA ASN A 91 30.45 18.36 8.47
C ASN A 91 30.16 17.11 7.61
N SER A 92 29.25 17.24 6.66
CA SER A 92 29.33 16.52 5.39
C SER A 92 29.53 17.57 4.31
N SER A 93 30.78 17.97 4.09
CA SER A 93 31.16 18.78 2.94
C SER A 93 30.94 17.95 1.69
N ILE A 94 29.89 18.27 0.94
CA ILE A 94 29.71 17.81 -0.43
C ILE A 94 30.79 18.50 -1.27
N ALA A 95 31.79 17.74 -1.72
CA ALA A 95 32.71 18.22 -2.75
C ALA A 95 31.95 18.27 -4.09
N ILE A 96 31.33 19.41 -4.38
CA ILE A 96 30.77 19.70 -5.71
C ILE A 96 31.94 20.01 -6.62
N ASN A 97 32.20 19.13 -7.59
CA ASN A 97 33.13 19.40 -8.67
C ASN A 97 32.53 20.52 -9.57
N PRO A 98 33.16 21.69 -9.76
CA PRO A 98 32.50 22.87 -10.35
C PRO A 98 32.16 22.77 -11.85
N ASP A 99 32.64 21.76 -12.58
CA ASP A 99 32.66 21.80 -14.06
C ASP A 99 31.51 21.09 -14.78
N LYS A 100 30.38 20.83 -14.12
CA LYS A 100 29.14 20.40 -14.81
C LYS A 100 27.91 21.01 -14.17
N LYS A 101 27.38 22.08 -14.79
CA LYS A 101 26.04 22.61 -14.50
C LYS A 101 24.97 21.61 -14.94
N THR A 102 24.73 20.62 -14.10
CA THR A 102 23.48 19.86 -14.05
C THR A 102 23.12 19.80 -12.58
N SER A 103 22.21 20.68 -12.15
CA SER A 103 21.59 20.59 -10.84
C SER A 103 20.81 19.27 -10.80
N ILE A 104 21.34 18.28 -10.10
CA ILE A 104 20.58 17.09 -9.77
C ILE A 104 19.68 17.49 -8.60
N ASP A 105 18.37 17.60 -8.85
CA ASP A 105 17.38 17.56 -7.78
C ASP A 105 17.45 16.16 -7.16
N VAL A 106 18.32 15.98 -6.15
CA VAL A 106 18.17 14.86 -5.24
C VAL A 106 16.86 15.14 -4.50
N PRO A 107 15.82 14.29 -4.63
CA PRO A 107 14.62 14.49 -3.86
C PRO A 107 15.06 14.52 -2.39
N LEU A 108 14.84 15.65 -1.70
CA LEU A 108 14.85 15.65 -0.25
C LEU A 108 13.99 14.44 0.14
N ILE A 109 14.59 13.51 0.89
CA ILE A 109 13.85 12.41 1.48
C ILE A 109 12.88 13.07 2.47
N GLU A 110 11.70 13.45 1.97
CA GLU A 110 10.61 13.91 2.79
C GLU A 110 10.36 12.84 3.85
N LYS A 111 9.89 13.27 5.01
CA LYS A 111 9.54 12.45 6.19
C LYS A 111 8.38 11.46 5.90
N SER A 112 8.42 10.71 4.82
CA SER A 112 7.52 9.59 4.54
C SER A 112 8.04 8.40 5.33
N GLY A 113 7.28 7.98 6.35
CA GLY A 113 7.59 6.77 7.11
C GLY A 113 7.64 5.52 6.22
N ARG A 114 8.17 4.42 6.79
CA ARG A 114 8.45 3.18 6.06
C ARG A 114 7.17 2.63 5.45
N VAL A 115 7.30 2.01 4.27
CA VAL A 115 6.16 1.46 3.55
C VAL A 115 6.31 -0.05 3.43
N PHE A 116 5.30 -0.76 3.92
CA PHE A 116 5.22 -2.21 3.94
C PHE A 116 3.99 -2.69 3.17
N ILE A 117 4.18 -3.69 2.32
CA ILE A 117 3.11 -4.47 1.72
C ILE A 117 3.22 -5.87 2.31
N VAL A 118 2.24 -6.29 3.09
CA VAL A 118 2.12 -7.67 3.56
C VAL A 118 1.19 -8.40 2.60
N LEU A 119 1.78 -9.09 1.61
CA LEU A 119 1.04 -9.87 0.63
C LEU A 119 0.88 -11.30 1.17
N VAL A 120 -0.34 -11.66 1.53
CA VAL A 120 -0.70 -12.97 2.06
C VAL A 120 -1.31 -13.82 0.95
N ASP A 121 -0.61 -14.89 0.59
CA ASP A 121 -0.99 -15.81 -0.45
C ASP A 121 -2.07 -16.79 0.03
N ASP A 122 -3.28 -16.28 0.23
CA ASP A 122 -4.45 -17.04 0.66
C ASP A 122 -4.91 -18.13 -0.32
N LEU A 123 -4.34 -18.18 -1.53
CA LEU A 123 -4.57 -19.24 -2.51
C LEU A 123 -3.71 -20.49 -2.26
N HIS A 124 -2.54 -20.33 -1.66
CA HIS A 124 -1.59 -21.42 -1.42
C HIS A 124 -1.38 -21.73 0.06
N ILE A 125 -1.84 -20.88 0.99
CA ILE A 125 -1.72 -21.13 2.43
C ILE A 125 -2.85 -22.02 2.95
N SER A 126 -2.50 -23.11 3.63
CA SER A 126 -3.49 -24.00 4.27
C SER A 126 -4.25 -23.30 5.42
N PRO A 127 -5.49 -23.71 5.76
CA PRO A 127 -6.25 -23.11 6.86
C PRO A 127 -5.52 -23.16 8.21
N ILE A 128 -4.78 -24.24 8.47
CA ILE A 128 -4.03 -24.44 9.72
C ILE A 128 -2.83 -23.46 9.78
N ASN A 129 -2.07 -23.36 8.68
CA ASN A 129 -0.93 -22.45 8.61
C ASN A 129 -1.38 -20.98 8.71
N MET A 130 -2.55 -20.65 8.14
CA MET A 130 -3.14 -19.31 8.25
C MET A 130 -3.38 -18.88 9.70
N LEU A 131 -3.83 -19.78 10.58
CA LEU A 131 -4.03 -19.46 12.00
C LEU A 131 -2.72 -19.09 12.69
N ASN A 132 -1.61 -19.76 12.34
CA ASN A 132 -0.30 -19.41 12.88
C ASN A 132 0.18 -18.06 12.32
N ILE A 133 0.06 -17.84 11.01
CA ILE A 133 0.44 -16.58 10.35
C ILE A 133 -0.28 -15.39 10.95
N LYS A 134 -1.60 -15.47 11.16
CA LYS A 134 -2.36 -14.39 11.84
C LYS A 134 -1.73 -14.00 13.17
N LYS A 135 -1.39 -14.98 14.02
CA LYS A 135 -0.76 -14.72 15.32
C LYS A 135 0.58 -14.00 15.18
N GLN A 136 1.40 -14.35 14.18
CA GLN A 136 2.69 -13.70 13.95
C GLN A 136 2.52 -12.29 13.39
N LEU A 137 1.58 -12.08 12.48
CA LEU A 137 1.29 -10.77 11.91
C LEU A 137 0.73 -9.80 12.97
N PHE A 138 -0.13 -10.25 13.89
CA PHE A 138 -0.53 -9.41 15.03
C PHE A 138 0.67 -8.98 15.86
N LYS A 139 1.58 -9.91 16.21
CA LYS A 139 2.80 -9.58 16.97
C LYS A 139 3.72 -8.61 16.22
N LEU A 140 3.84 -8.76 14.90
CA LEU A 140 4.62 -7.87 14.04
C LEU A 140 4.07 -6.43 14.10
N VAL A 141 2.77 -6.29 13.82
CA VAL A 141 2.07 -5.01 13.89
C VAL A 141 2.17 -4.44 15.30
N ASP A 142 2.10 -5.31 16.30
CA ASP A 142 2.04 -4.87 17.67
C ASP A 142 3.37 -4.35 18.22
N GLY A 143 4.47 -5.00 17.83
CA GLY A 143 5.78 -4.80 18.42
C GLY A 143 6.80 -4.05 17.54
N GLU A 144 6.72 -4.15 16.22
CA GLU A 144 7.81 -3.72 15.32
C GLU A 144 7.46 -2.53 14.43
N PHE A 145 6.17 -2.35 14.11
CA PHE A 145 5.71 -1.17 13.38
C PHE A 145 5.66 0.05 14.30
N GLN A 146 6.15 1.17 13.76
CA GLN A 146 6.32 2.46 14.43
C GLN A 146 5.28 3.46 13.95
N ASP A 147 5.15 4.59 14.67
CA ASP A 147 4.30 5.69 14.22
C ASP A 147 4.86 6.24 12.88
N GLY A 148 3.98 6.47 11.91
CA GLY A 148 4.33 6.90 10.55
C GLY A 148 4.58 5.75 9.56
N ASP A 149 4.70 4.50 10.02
CA ASP A 149 4.72 3.35 9.11
C ASP A 149 3.38 3.21 8.39
N ARG A 150 3.45 2.93 7.10
CA ARG A 150 2.27 2.70 6.26
C ARG A 150 2.29 1.26 5.77
N VAL A 151 1.21 0.55 6.01
CA VAL A 151 1.10 -0.89 5.76
C VAL A 151 -0.13 -1.17 4.91
N ALA A 152 0.03 -1.98 3.87
CA ALA A 152 -1.08 -2.55 3.11
C ALA A 152 -1.08 -4.06 3.32
N VAL A 153 -2.21 -4.66 3.68
CA VAL A 153 -2.37 -6.12 3.74
C VAL A 153 -3.18 -6.56 2.52
N ILE A 154 -2.55 -7.32 1.62
CA ILE A 154 -3.14 -7.69 0.31
C ILE A 154 -3.24 -9.22 0.25
N THR A 155 -4.29 -9.78 -0.35
CA THR A 155 -4.35 -11.22 -0.62
C THR A 155 -4.37 -11.56 -2.11
N SER A 156 -3.74 -12.67 -2.49
CA SER A 156 -3.71 -13.17 -3.87
C SER A 156 -5.11 -13.44 -4.44
N GLY A 157 -6.04 -13.90 -3.59
CA GLY A 157 -7.43 -14.17 -3.95
C GLY A 157 -8.34 -12.95 -3.86
N GLY A 158 -7.85 -11.78 -3.45
CA GLY A 158 -8.62 -10.53 -3.33
C GLY A 158 -9.70 -10.52 -2.23
N GLY A 159 -9.67 -11.49 -1.31
CA GLY A 159 -10.71 -11.71 -0.30
C GLY A 159 -10.88 -10.59 0.73
N LEU A 160 -9.90 -9.67 0.83
CA LEU A 160 -9.95 -8.54 1.75
C LEU A 160 -10.70 -7.31 1.19
N GLY A 161 -10.93 -7.25 -0.12
CA GLY A 161 -11.60 -6.13 -0.77
C GLY A 161 -10.99 -4.77 -0.41
N PHE A 162 -11.78 -3.93 0.27
CA PHE A 162 -11.42 -2.55 0.61
C PHE A 162 -10.34 -2.43 1.69
N LEU A 163 -10.06 -3.49 2.47
CA LEU A 163 -9.04 -3.49 3.54
C LEU A 163 -7.60 -3.55 3.00
N GLN A 164 -7.42 -3.67 1.68
CA GLN A 164 -6.11 -3.76 1.04
C GLN A 164 -5.42 -2.40 0.82
N GLN A 165 -6.01 -1.32 1.32
CA GLN A 165 -5.44 0.02 1.20
C GLN A 165 -4.22 0.22 2.10
N LEU A 166 -3.29 1.05 1.65
CA LEU A 166 -2.16 1.49 2.45
C LEU A 166 -2.64 2.39 3.60
N THR A 167 -2.31 2.04 4.84
CA THR A 167 -2.78 2.75 6.04
C THR A 167 -1.74 2.74 7.16
N ASP A 168 -1.75 3.78 7.99
CA ASP A 168 -1.02 3.88 9.26
C ASP A 168 -1.92 3.54 10.47
N GLU A 169 -3.19 3.24 10.24
CA GLU A 169 -4.14 2.91 11.29
C GLU A 169 -4.04 1.43 11.70
N ARG A 170 -3.41 1.18 12.85
CA ARG A 170 -3.24 -0.17 13.42
C ARG A 170 -4.52 -1.00 13.48
N ARG A 171 -5.66 -0.37 13.80
CA ARG A 171 -6.97 -1.03 13.87
C ARG A 171 -7.39 -1.62 12.51
N VAL A 172 -7.08 -0.93 11.41
CA VAL A 172 -7.41 -1.36 10.05
C VAL A 172 -6.53 -2.55 9.67
N ILE A 173 -5.24 -2.47 10.01
CA ILE A 173 -4.28 -3.57 9.77
C ILE A 173 -4.71 -4.82 10.56
N HIS A 174 -5.08 -4.67 11.83
CA HIS A 174 -5.59 -5.79 12.65
C HIS A 174 -6.81 -6.42 12.00
N LYS A 175 -7.78 -5.61 11.58
CA LYS A 175 -9.00 -6.10 10.94
C LYS A 175 -8.74 -6.80 9.62
N ALA A 176 -7.78 -6.34 8.83
CA ALA A 176 -7.32 -7.04 7.64
C ALA A 176 -6.73 -8.42 7.98
N ILE A 177 -5.89 -8.51 9.02
CA ILE A 177 -5.31 -9.79 9.49
C ILE A 177 -6.40 -10.74 10.01
N GLU A 178 -7.38 -10.24 10.77
CA GLU A 178 -8.51 -11.04 11.27
C GLU A 178 -9.27 -11.75 10.14
N LYS A 179 -9.40 -11.08 8.99
CA LYS A 179 -10.14 -11.57 7.82
C LYS A 179 -9.39 -12.53 6.91
N LEU A 180 -8.10 -12.75 7.12
CA LEU A 180 -7.35 -13.68 6.26
C LEU A 180 -7.94 -15.09 6.37
N VAL A 181 -8.10 -15.79 5.25
CA VAL A 181 -8.62 -17.17 5.25
C VAL A 181 -7.75 -18.01 4.34
N GLY A 182 -7.16 -19.08 4.89
CA GLY A 182 -6.40 -20.05 4.09
C GLY A 182 -7.33 -20.98 3.31
N ARG A 183 -6.82 -21.57 2.23
CA ARG A 183 -7.55 -22.50 1.38
C ARG A 183 -6.90 -23.88 1.38
N PRO A 184 -7.67 -24.97 1.32
CA PRO A 184 -7.09 -26.29 1.10
C PRO A 184 -6.34 -26.35 -0.25
N GLN A 185 -5.22 -27.07 -0.26
CA GLN A 185 -4.51 -27.42 -1.49
C GLN A 185 -5.38 -28.33 -2.38
N ALA A 186 -5.24 -28.20 -3.69
CA ALA A 186 -6.00 -29.03 -4.63
C ALA A 186 -5.56 -30.51 -4.52
N GLY A 187 -6.51 -31.45 -4.59
CA GLY A 187 -6.23 -32.89 -4.57
C GLY A 187 -5.97 -33.53 -3.18
N VAL A 188 -5.82 -32.71 -2.13
CA VAL A 188 -5.58 -33.17 -0.74
C VAL A 188 -6.84 -32.97 0.15
N GLY A 189 -8.00 -32.82 -0.47
CA GLY A 189 -9.29 -32.63 0.22
C GLY A 189 -9.84 -33.92 0.84
N PHE A 190 -10.67 -33.79 1.88
CA PHE A 190 -11.44 -34.92 2.41
C PHE A 190 -12.27 -35.57 1.30
N GLY A 191 -11.94 -36.81 0.93
CA GLY A 191 -12.71 -37.63 0.00
C GLY A 191 -12.11 -37.88 -1.39
N ASP A 192 -10.93 -37.35 -1.72
CA ASP A 192 -10.22 -37.73 -2.97
C ASP A 192 -9.52 -39.09 -2.78
N PRO A 193 -9.92 -40.17 -3.49
CA PRO A 193 -9.30 -41.47 -3.33
C PRO A 193 -7.85 -41.51 -3.85
N ALA A 194 -7.46 -40.61 -4.77
CA ALA A 194 -6.12 -40.56 -5.36
C ALA A 194 -5.10 -39.86 -4.44
N LYS A 195 -5.54 -38.94 -3.57
CA LYS A 195 -4.69 -38.09 -2.70
C LYS A 195 -3.50 -37.46 -3.44
N LEU A 196 -3.72 -37.00 -4.67
CA LEU A 196 -2.66 -36.42 -5.51
C LEU A 196 -2.23 -35.05 -4.96
N THR A 197 -0.92 -34.86 -4.78
CA THR A 197 -0.38 -33.51 -4.55
C THR A 197 -0.35 -32.71 -5.85
N GLU A 198 -0.27 -31.38 -5.75
CA GLU A 198 -0.15 -30.48 -6.91
C GLU A 198 1.09 -30.81 -7.75
N TYR A 199 2.20 -31.20 -7.09
CA TYR A 199 3.42 -31.62 -7.75
C TYR A 199 3.26 -32.95 -8.49
N GLN A 200 2.65 -33.95 -7.85
CA GLN A 200 2.39 -35.24 -8.50
C GLN A 200 1.45 -35.08 -9.71
N ALA A 201 0.42 -34.25 -9.59
CA ALA A 201 -0.48 -33.92 -10.69
C ALA A 201 0.27 -33.29 -11.87
N GLN A 202 1.20 -32.36 -11.60
CA GLN A 202 2.04 -31.77 -12.65
C GLN A 202 2.92 -32.82 -13.33
N ARG A 203 3.56 -33.70 -12.56
CA ARG A 203 4.39 -34.79 -13.11
C ARG A 203 3.59 -35.73 -14.00
N ILE A 204 2.38 -36.10 -13.58
CA ILE A 204 1.45 -36.93 -14.36
C ILE A 204 1.03 -36.21 -15.66
N ASN A 205 0.76 -34.90 -15.58
CA ASN A 205 0.43 -34.09 -16.75
C ASN A 205 1.62 -33.98 -17.73
N ASP A 206 2.84 -33.98 -17.19
CA ASP A 206 4.09 -33.99 -17.95
C ASP A 206 4.43 -35.34 -18.60
N GLY A 207 3.65 -36.39 -18.31
CA GLY A 207 3.82 -37.73 -18.87
C GLY A 207 4.64 -38.69 -18.00
N ASP A 208 4.85 -38.36 -16.72
CA ASP A 208 5.54 -39.22 -15.76
C ASP A 208 4.70 -40.46 -15.42
N ARG A 209 5.12 -41.62 -15.93
CA ARG A 209 4.46 -42.90 -15.70
C ARG A 209 4.58 -43.39 -14.27
N GLU A 210 5.67 -43.10 -13.57
CA GLU A 210 5.87 -43.56 -12.20
C GLU A 210 4.94 -42.81 -11.23
N ALA A 211 4.79 -41.49 -11.43
CA ALA A 211 3.82 -40.69 -10.68
C ALA A 211 2.36 -41.13 -10.95
N LEU A 212 2.03 -41.46 -12.20
CA LEU A 212 0.70 -41.96 -12.58
C LEU A 212 0.38 -43.30 -11.92
N ASP A 213 1.33 -44.22 -11.94
CA ASP A 213 1.18 -45.53 -11.33
C ASP A 213 1.02 -45.44 -9.81
N LEU A 214 1.81 -44.58 -9.15
CA LEU A 214 1.68 -44.31 -7.72
C LEU A 214 0.28 -43.78 -7.37
N GLY A 215 -0.21 -42.77 -8.11
CA GLY A 215 -1.56 -42.23 -7.92
C GLY A 215 -2.66 -43.27 -8.15
N ALA A 216 -2.53 -44.10 -9.18
CA ALA A 216 -3.49 -45.17 -9.49
C ALA A 216 -3.51 -46.25 -8.39
N MET A 217 -2.36 -46.61 -7.83
CA MET A 217 -2.26 -47.54 -6.70
C MET A 217 -2.90 -46.97 -5.43
N ASN A 218 -2.72 -45.68 -5.14
CA ASN A 218 -3.38 -45.01 -4.02
C ASN A 218 -4.91 -44.98 -4.19
N TYR A 219 -5.38 -44.70 -5.42
CA TYR A 219 -6.80 -44.75 -5.76
C TYR A 219 -7.40 -46.13 -5.50
N ILE A 220 -6.75 -47.20 -6.00
CA ILE A 220 -7.23 -48.57 -5.87
C ILE A 220 -7.32 -49.02 -4.40
N ARG A 221 -6.38 -48.57 -3.56
CA ARG A 221 -6.39 -48.88 -2.12
C ARG A 221 -7.68 -48.42 -1.44
N ASN A 222 -8.21 -47.29 -1.87
CA ASN A 222 -9.42 -46.69 -1.32
C ASN A 222 -10.69 -47.07 -2.11
N THR A 223 -10.55 -47.49 -3.37
CA THR A 223 -11.66 -47.82 -4.27
C THR A 223 -11.25 -48.93 -5.24
N PRO A 224 -11.55 -50.22 -4.96
CA PRO A 224 -11.09 -51.33 -5.79
C PRO A 224 -11.67 -51.32 -7.21
N ILE A 225 -10.83 -50.98 -8.21
CA ILE A 225 -11.16 -50.97 -9.64
C ILE A 225 -9.96 -51.46 -10.48
N PRO A 226 -10.14 -51.82 -11.77
CA PRO A 226 -9.04 -52.17 -12.66
C PRO A 226 -8.02 -51.03 -12.84
N ILE A 227 -6.72 -51.38 -12.93
CA ILE A 227 -5.62 -50.39 -12.99
C ILE A 227 -5.72 -49.40 -14.16
N GLU A 228 -6.15 -49.83 -15.35
CA GLU A 228 -6.32 -48.93 -16.49
C GLU A 228 -7.44 -47.90 -16.28
N GLN A 229 -8.50 -48.29 -15.55
CA GLN A 229 -9.56 -47.37 -15.17
C GLN A 229 -9.06 -46.38 -14.12
N ALA A 230 -8.31 -46.86 -13.12
CA ALA A 230 -7.68 -46.01 -12.11
C ALA A 230 -6.71 -44.99 -12.75
N ARG A 231 -5.85 -45.43 -13.67
CA ARG A 231 -4.93 -44.56 -14.43
C ARG A 231 -5.70 -43.48 -15.20
N THR A 232 -6.79 -43.83 -15.88
CA THR A 232 -7.59 -42.86 -16.64
C THR A 232 -8.23 -41.81 -15.71
N ILE A 233 -8.74 -42.24 -14.55
CA ILE A 233 -9.32 -41.35 -13.54
C ILE A 233 -8.23 -40.43 -12.98
N VAL A 234 -7.12 -40.99 -12.51
CA VAL A 234 -5.98 -40.24 -11.94
C VAL A 234 -5.39 -39.25 -12.94
N GLN A 235 -5.26 -39.63 -14.21
CA GLN A 235 -4.81 -38.71 -15.27
C GLN A 235 -5.80 -37.54 -15.47
N THR A 236 -7.10 -37.82 -15.39
CA THR A 236 -8.15 -36.79 -15.52
C THR A 236 -8.14 -35.85 -14.32
N THR A 237 -8.04 -36.39 -13.10
CA THR A 237 -7.88 -35.63 -11.85
C THR A 237 -6.63 -34.76 -11.89
N ALA A 238 -5.49 -35.30 -12.33
CA ALA A 238 -4.23 -34.56 -12.46
C ALA A 238 -4.40 -33.34 -13.38
N ARG A 239 -5.05 -33.49 -14.54
CA ARG A 239 -5.32 -32.37 -15.45
C ARG A 239 -6.17 -31.27 -14.80
N GLN A 240 -7.17 -31.63 -14.01
CA GLN A 240 -8.01 -30.65 -13.29
C GLN A 240 -7.24 -29.91 -12.19
N ILE A 241 -6.39 -30.63 -11.45
CA ILE A 241 -5.50 -30.05 -10.44
C ILE A 241 -4.55 -29.05 -11.10
N VAL A 242 -3.89 -29.43 -12.21
CA VAL A 242 -2.95 -28.56 -12.94
C VAL A 242 -3.64 -27.29 -13.46
N GLN A 243 -4.85 -27.40 -14.03
CA GLN A 243 -5.61 -26.21 -14.45
C GLN A 243 -5.90 -25.24 -13.29
N THR A 244 -6.21 -25.79 -12.11
CA THR A 244 -6.45 -24.98 -10.91
C THR A 244 -5.16 -24.34 -10.40
N LEU A 245 -4.05 -25.10 -10.43
CA LEU A 245 -2.71 -24.66 -10.04
C LEU A 245 -2.23 -23.49 -10.92
N ALA A 246 -2.36 -23.59 -12.24
CA ALA A 246 -1.98 -22.55 -13.19
C ALA A 246 -2.72 -21.23 -12.90
N PHE A 247 -4.04 -21.30 -12.67
CA PHE A 247 -4.84 -20.13 -12.33
C PHE A 247 -4.39 -19.48 -11.00
N ARG A 248 -4.14 -20.29 -9.95
CA ARG A 248 -3.70 -19.79 -8.64
C ARG A 248 -2.31 -19.16 -8.71
N THR A 249 -1.38 -19.79 -9.43
CA THR A 249 -0.01 -19.31 -9.61
C THR A 249 0.00 -17.98 -10.37
N THR A 250 -0.71 -17.91 -11.50
CA THR A 250 -0.86 -16.66 -12.27
C THR A 250 -1.47 -15.54 -11.42
N SER A 251 -2.55 -15.83 -10.68
CA SER A 251 -3.19 -14.84 -9.80
C SER A 251 -2.23 -14.30 -8.74
N THR A 252 -1.36 -15.16 -8.20
CA THR A 252 -0.36 -14.79 -7.20
C THR A 252 0.74 -13.92 -7.80
N LEU A 253 1.32 -14.33 -8.93
CA LEU A 253 2.35 -13.57 -9.63
C LEU A 253 1.84 -12.19 -10.09
N ASP A 254 0.62 -12.13 -10.63
CA ASP A 254 -0.04 -10.87 -11.00
C ASP A 254 -0.28 -9.99 -9.77
N THR A 255 -0.73 -10.56 -8.65
CA THR A 255 -0.94 -9.79 -7.42
C THR A 255 0.38 -9.24 -6.88
N ILE A 256 1.48 -10.00 -6.91
CA ILE A 256 2.81 -9.52 -6.55
C ILE A 256 3.19 -8.32 -7.43
N ARG A 257 3.10 -8.46 -8.75
CA ARG A 257 3.45 -7.38 -9.70
C ARG A 257 2.59 -6.14 -9.49
N ASN A 258 1.27 -6.30 -9.40
CA ASN A 258 0.33 -5.19 -9.24
C ASN A 258 0.54 -4.47 -7.90
N SER A 259 0.86 -5.21 -6.83
CA SER A 259 1.19 -4.63 -5.53
C SER A 259 2.45 -3.77 -5.62
N ILE A 260 3.50 -4.24 -6.29
CA ILE A 260 4.73 -3.50 -6.55
C ILE A 260 4.47 -2.22 -7.36
N LEU A 261 3.67 -2.33 -8.43
CA LEU A 261 3.33 -1.19 -9.28
C LEU A 261 2.46 -0.16 -8.54
N SER A 262 1.59 -0.61 -7.63
CA SER A 262 0.71 0.27 -6.88
C SER A 262 1.44 1.27 -6.00
N VAL A 263 2.69 0.99 -5.63
CA VAL A 263 3.53 1.87 -4.79
C VAL A 263 4.69 2.51 -5.55
N LYS A 264 4.69 2.46 -6.89
CA LYS A 264 5.76 3.03 -7.74
C LYS A 264 5.99 4.53 -7.50
N SER A 265 4.91 5.29 -7.29
CA SER A 265 4.96 6.74 -7.07
C SER A 265 5.38 7.14 -5.66
N VAL A 266 5.49 6.19 -4.73
CA VAL A 266 5.90 6.48 -3.35
C VAL A 266 7.43 6.51 -3.31
N PRO A 267 8.06 7.65 -2.93
CA PRO A 267 9.51 7.75 -2.87
C PRO A 267 10.14 6.82 -1.82
N GLY A 268 11.42 6.49 -2.02
CA GLY A 268 12.22 5.71 -1.07
C GLY A 268 12.05 4.20 -1.18
N ARG A 269 12.85 3.47 -0.40
CA ARG A 269 12.82 2.00 -0.34
C ARG A 269 11.51 1.50 0.28
N LYS A 270 10.88 0.53 -0.38
CA LYS A 270 9.62 -0.08 0.04
C LYS A 270 9.82 -1.58 0.25
N THR A 271 9.06 -2.16 1.17
CA THR A 271 9.19 -3.57 1.54
C THR A 271 7.92 -4.32 1.18
N LEU A 272 8.05 -5.41 0.43
CA LEU A 272 6.98 -6.38 0.24
C LEU A 272 7.33 -7.67 1.01
N ILE A 273 6.46 -8.10 1.91
CA ILE A 273 6.55 -9.37 2.64
C ILE A 273 5.54 -10.33 2.00
N LEU A 274 6.04 -11.26 1.19
CA LEU A 274 5.27 -12.34 0.60
C LEU A 274 5.13 -13.48 1.60
N VAL A 275 3.96 -13.66 2.17
CA VAL A 275 3.64 -14.79 3.04
C VAL A 275 2.97 -15.88 2.21
N THR A 276 3.56 -17.06 2.14
CA THR A 276 3.05 -18.18 1.31
C THR A 276 3.56 -19.53 1.83
N ASP A 277 2.86 -20.63 1.56
CA ASP A 277 3.40 -21.99 1.70
C ASP A 277 4.30 -22.38 0.50
N GLY A 278 4.35 -21.52 -0.52
CA GLY A 278 5.04 -21.72 -1.79
C GLY A 278 4.07 -22.10 -2.90
N PHE A 279 4.55 -22.08 -4.14
CA PHE A 279 3.77 -22.37 -5.33
C PHE A 279 4.68 -22.98 -6.40
N LEU A 280 4.11 -23.85 -7.24
CA LEU A 280 4.86 -24.49 -8.31
C LEU A 280 4.95 -23.58 -9.52
N LEU A 281 6.18 -23.41 -10.02
CA LEU A 281 6.43 -22.79 -11.32
C LEU A 281 6.42 -23.88 -12.38
N GLU A 282 5.52 -23.79 -13.35
CA GLU A 282 5.50 -24.76 -14.44
C GLU A 282 6.72 -24.60 -15.36
N PRO A 283 7.63 -25.59 -15.47
CA PRO A 283 8.87 -25.43 -16.25
C PRO A 283 8.66 -25.32 -17.76
N LYS A 284 7.52 -25.83 -18.27
CA LYS A 284 7.19 -25.84 -19.71
C LYS A 284 6.42 -24.60 -20.15
N GLU A 285 5.84 -23.83 -19.22
CA GLU A 285 5.18 -22.57 -19.55
C GLU A 285 6.20 -21.44 -19.52
N SER A 286 6.63 -21.01 -20.72
CA SER A 286 7.54 -19.87 -20.88
C SER A 286 7.02 -18.57 -20.25
N ASP A 287 5.70 -18.47 -20.02
CA ASP A 287 5.07 -17.26 -19.49
C ASP A 287 5.39 -17.02 -18.00
N HIS A 288 5.48 -18.05 -17.16
CA HIS A 288 5.78 -17.86 -15.72
C HIS A 288 7.20 -17.33 -15.48
N LEU A 289 8.20 -17.82 -16.23
CA LEU A 289 9.56 -17.27 -16.15
C LEU A 289 9.60 -15.82 -16.60
N ALA A 290 8.87 -15.46 -17.66
CA ALA A 290 8.73 -14.07 -18.10
C ALA A 290 7.98 -13.21 -17.06
N GLN A 291 6.96 -13.74 -16.40
CA GLN A 291 6.25 -13.05 -15.32
C GLN A 291 7.16 -12.80 -14.12
N MET A 292 7.97 -13.78 -13.70
CA MET A 292 8.96 -13.59 -12.65
C MET A 292 9.96 -12.49 -12.99
N GLN A 293 10.46 -12.48 -14.23
CA GLN A 293 11.36 -11.43 -14.71
C GLN A 293 10.69 -10.06 -14.64
N ARG A 294 9.43 -9.94 -15.09
CA ARG A 294 8.64 -8.69 -14.99
C ARG A 294 8.41 -8.25 -13.56
N ILE A 295 8.25 -9.18 -12.61
CA ILE A 295 8.15 -8.86 -11.18
C ILE A 295 9.45 -8.24 -10.69
N VAL A 296 10.60 -8.86 -10.98
CA VAL A 296 11.93 -8.37 -10.56
C VAL A 296 12.22 -6.99 -11.18
N ASP A 297 11.89 -6.81 -12.45
CA ASP A 297 12.03 -5.52 -13.14
C ASP A 297 11.11 -4.45 -12.52
N SER A 298 9.83 -4.76 -12.32
CA SER A 298 8.87 -3.85 -11.68
C SER A 298 9.32 -3.49 -10.25
N ALA A 299 9.83 -4.47 -9.50
CA ALA A 299 10.34 -4.27 -8.14
C ALA A 299 11.52 -3.30 -8.13
N THR A 300 12.44 -3.49 -9.07
CA THR A 300 13.62 -2.63 -9.24
C THR A 300 13.22 -1.20 -9.57
N LYS A 301 12.35 -1.01 -10.57
CA LYS A 301 11.89 0.32 -11.01
C LYS A 301 11.04 1.03 -9.97
N SER A 302 10.30 0.27 -9.17
CA SER A 302 9.53 0.81 -8.05
C SER A 302 10.35 0.98 -6.79
N GLY A 303 11.60 0.49 -6.67
CA GLY A 303 12.34 0.51 -5.39
C GLY A 303 11.68 -0.34 -4.29
N VAL A 304 11.10 -1.48 -4.68
CA VAL A 304 10.48 -2.46 -3.76
C VAL A 304 11.43 -3.65 -3.60
N VAL A 305 11.72 -4.03 -2.35
CA VAL A 305 12.45 -5.27 -2.03
C VAL A 305 11.45 -6.31 -1.53
N VAL A 306 11.46 -7.50 -2.14
CA VAL A 306 10.58 -8.60 -1.75
C VAL A 306 11.29 -9.52 -0.76
N TYR A 307 10.64 -9.80 0.34
CA TYR A 307 11.02 -10.83 1.31
C TYR A 307 9.97 -11.92 1.29
N SER A 308 10.36 -13.17 1.53
CA SER A 308 9.41 -14.27 1.55
C SER A 308 9.36 -14.93 2.92
N LEU A 309 8.16 -15.22 3.40
CA LEU A 309 7.90 -15.88 4.68
C LEU A 309 7.12 -17.17 4.41
N GLY A 310 7.76 -18.31 4.67
CA GLY A 310 7.13 -19.62 4.62
C GLY A 310 6.16 -19.81 5.79
N SER A 311 4.92 -20.21 5.52
CA SER A 311 3.91 -20.41 6.57
C SER A 311 3.87 -21.80 7.19
N ALA A 312 4.50 -22.79 6.55
CA ALA A 312 4.53 -24.18 6.98
C ALA A 312 5.38 -24.48 8.25
N GLY A 313 6.08 -23.48 8.80
CA GLY A 313 6.98 -23.68 9.94
C GLY A 313 8.21 -24.52 9.59
N LEU A 314 8.79 -25.23 10.57
CA LEU A 314 9.85 -26.21 10.31
C LEU A 314 9.24 -27.51 9.75
N THR A 315 9.40 -27.73 8.45
CA THR A 315 9.07 -29.00 7.81
C THR A 315 10.26 -29.95 7.90
N VAL A 316 10.12 -31.03 8.65
CA VAL A 316 11.11 -32.12 8.68
C VAL A 316 10.68 -33.15 7.64
N GLY A 317 11.10 -32.95 6.40
CA GLY A 317 10.84 -33.87 5.29
C GLY A 317 11.63 -35.17 5.44
N GLY A 318 11.21 -36.00 6.40
CA GLY A 318 11.81 -37.30 6.69
C GLY A 318 10.75 -38.38 6.93
N PRO A 319 11.15 -39.66 7.11
CA PRO A 319 10.26 -40.83 7.19
C PRO A 319 9.19 -40.79 8.30
N ASN A 320 9.21 -39.77 9.15
CA ASN A 320 8.30 -39.56 10.29
C ASN A 320 7.30 -38.40 10.05
N ASP A 321 7.24 -37.81 8.85
CA ASP A 321 6.19 -36.84 8.50
C ASP A 321 4.85 -37.61 8.32
N PRO A 322 3.79 -37.32 9.10
CA PRO A 322 2.51 -38.02 9.01
C PRO A 322 1.85 -37.92 7.63
N PHE A 323 2.13 -36.88 6.82
CA PHE A 323 1.68 -36.82 5.43
C PHE A 323 2.44 -37.81 4.53
N SER A 324 3.74 -37.97 4.76
CA SER A 324 4.54 -38.97 4.05
C SER A 324 4.17 -40.40 4.47
N ALA A 325 3.84 -40.65 5.74
CA ALA A 325 3.42 -41.98 6.21
C ALA A 325 2.07 -42.45 5.64
N GLU A 326 1.10 -41.54 5.44
CA GLU A 326 -0.20 -41.88 4.85
C GLU A 326 -0.11 -42.17 3.33
N ASN A 327 0.71 -41.40 2.59
CA ASN A 327 0.90 -41.59 1.16
C ASN A 327 1.89 -42.71 0.81
N SER A 328 2.73 -43.15 1.76
CA SER A 328 3.75 -44.20 1.57
C SER A 328 3.29 -45.61 1.95
N GLY A 329 2.02 -45.79 2.34
CA GLY A 329 1.46 -47.08 2.79
C GLY A 329 1.36 -48.16 1.70
N GLY A 330 2.45 -48.46 1.00
CA GLY A 330 2.53 -49.43 -0.09
C GLY A 330 3.65 -49.19 -1.11
N ASP A 331 4.46 -48.13 -0.96
CA ASP A 331 5.54 -47.81 -1.90
C ASP A 331 6.84 -48.57 -1.58
N LEU A 332 6.96 -49.79 -2.11
CA LEU A 332 8.16 -50.63 -1.97
C LEU A 332 9.38 -50.09 -2.74
N ARG A 333 9.23 -49.07 -3.60
CA ARG A 333 10.28 -48.57 -4.51
C ARG A 333 10.81 -47.17 -4.13
N GLY A 334 10.23 -46.50 -3.14
CA GLY A 334 10.68 -45.18 -2.68
C GLY A 334 10.37 -44.03 -3.65
N VAL A 335 9.50 -44.27 -4.65
CA VAL A 335 9.07 -43.28 -5.65
C VAL A 335 8.34 -42.12 -4.97
N GLY A 336 7.45 -42.40 -4.02
CA GLY A 336 6.73 -41.42 -3.22
C GLY A 336 7.67 -40.54 -2.40
N LEU A 337 8.66 -41.13 -1.72
CA LEU A 337 9.66 -40.37 -0.95
C LEU A 337 10.49 -39.44 -1.86
N SER A 338 10.91 -39.93 -3.03
CA SER A 338 11.63 -39.12 -4.02
C SER A 338 10.77 -37.97 -4.55
N LEU A 339 9.50 -38.23 -4.90
CA LEU A 339 8.57 -37.21 -5.37
C LEU A 339 8.30 -36.15 -4.30
N SER A 340 8.08 -36.55 -3.04
CA SER A 340 7.88 -35.62 -1.93
C SER A 340 9.12 -34.74 -1.65
N SER A 341 10.32 -35.31 -1.78
CA SER A 341 11.55 -34.52 -1.65
C SER A 341 11.69 -33.49 -2.77
N GLN A 342 11.40 -33.87 -4.02
CA GLN A 342 11.45 -32.97 -5.18
C GLN A 342 10.37 -31.88 -5.09
N GLU A 343 9.17 -32.24 -4.62
CA GLU A 343 8.07 -31.31 -4.35
C GLU A 343 8.48 -30.20 -3.37
N GLY A 344 9.05 -30.57 -2.23
CA GLY A 344 9.48 -29.59 -1.21
C GLY A 344 10.51 -28.58 -1.72
N VAL A 345 11.35 -28.97 -2.68
CA VAL A 345 12.27 -28.04 -3.36
C VAL A 345 11.50 -27.15 -4.34
N ALA A 346 10.75 -27.76 -5.25
CA ALA A 346 10.06 -27.08 -6.35
C ALA A 346 9.06 -26.01 -5.88
N VAL A 347 8.30 -26.30 -4.82
CA VAL A 347 7.28 -25.38 -4.26
C VAL A 347 7.91 -24.10 -3.69
N LEU A 348 9.14 -24.20 -3.17
CA LEU A 348 9.82 -23.07 -2.54
C LEU A 348 10.68 -22.26 -3.51
N ASP A 349 10.97 -22.78 -4.71
CA ASP A 349 11.92 -22.17 -5.63
C ASP A 349 11.46 -20.80 -6.14
N GLY A 350 10.17 -20.66 -6.46
CA GLY A 350 9.62 -19.39 -6.97
C GLY A 350 9.71 -18.25 -5.96
N MET A 351 9.23 -18.47 -4.74
CA MET A 351 9.31 -17.46 -3.68
C MET A 351 10.78 -17.11 -3.33
N LYS A 352 11.67 -18.12 -3.26
CA LYS A 352 13.10 -17.90 -3.01
C LYS A 352 13.76 -17.05 -4.09
N ALA A 353 13.46 -17.35 -5.35
CA ALA A 353 13.99 -16.62 -6.49
C ALA A 353 13.54 -15.16 -6.47
N ILE A 354 12.23 -14.89 -6.29
CA ILE A 354 11.71 -13.52 -6.21
C ILE A 354 12.37 -12.73 -5.07
N ALA A 355 12.45 -13.30 -3.87
CA ALA A 355 13.09 -12.60 -2.75
C ALA A 355 14.57 -12.31 -3.04
N ARG A 356 15.32 -13.33 -3.45
CA ARG A 356 16.75 -13.21 -3.72
C ARG A 356 17.06 -12.22 -4.85
N ASP A 357 16.30 -12.26 -5.93
CA ASP A 357 16.62 -11.51 -7.15
C ASP A 357 16.17 -10.02 -7.03
N THR A 358 15.24 -9.72 -6.12
CA THR A 358 14.88 -8.34 -5.71
C THR A 358 15.74 -7.78 -4.56
N GLY A 359 16.67 -8.58 -4.02
CA GLY A 359 17.60 -8.16 -2.98
C GLY A 359 17.15 -8.38 -1.53
N GLY A 360 16.06 -9.13 -1.31
CA GLY A 360 15.62 -9.58 0.00
C GLY A 360 16.05 -11.02 0.33
N PHE A 361 15.43 -11.60 1.34
CA PHE A 361 15.70 -12.97 1.79
C PHE A 361 14.42 -13.74 2.14
N SER A 362 14.55 -15.07 2.26
CA SER A 362 13.44 -15.96 2.62
C SER A 362 13.59 -16.49 4.04
N VAL A 363 12.52 -16.40 4.83
CA VAL A 363 12.37 -17.03 6.15
C VAL A 363 11.52 -18.29 5.95
N ILE A 364 12.18 -19.43 5.82
CA ILE A 364 11.55 -20.73 5.58
C ILE A 364 12.09 -21.75 6.60
N ASN A 365 11.38 -22.85 6.79
CA ASN A 365 11.79 -23.95 7.67
C ASN A 365 12.16 -23.46 9.08
N SER A 366 11.37 -22.55 9.64
CA SER A 366 11.63 -21.90 10.93
C SER A 366 10.39 -21.90 11.80
N ASN A 367 10.55 -22.27 13.07
CA ASN A 367 9.52 -22.12 14.10
C ASN A 367 9.55 -20.72 14.74
N ASP A 368 10.56 -19.90 14.44
CA ASP A 368 10.69 -18.51 14.91
C ASP A 368 10.46 -17.54 13.74
N LEU A 369 9.22 -17.53 13.25
CA LEU A 369 8.79 -16.62 12.18
C LEU A 369 8.86 -15.15 12.61
N LEU A 370 8.64 -14.87 13.91
CA LEU A 370 8.70 -13.52 14.44
C LEU A 370 10.11 -12.94 14.32
N LYS A 371 11.16 -13.69 14.68
CA LYS A 371 12.54 -13.25 14.47
C LYS A 371 12.85 -12.94 13.02
N GLY A 372 12.36 -13.77 12.09
CA GLY A 372 12.47 -13.51 10.66
C GLY A 372 11.80 -12.19 10.25
N LEU A 373 10.57 -11.96 10.69
CA LEU A 373 9.83 -10.72 10.46
C LEU A 373 10.53 -9.49 11.08
N LYS A 374 11.08 -9.60 12.28
CA LYS A 374 11.88 -8.54 12.92
C LYS A 374 13.10 -8.18 12.09
N ASN A 375 13.81 -9.18 11.56
CA ASN A 375 14.96 -8.95 10.70
C ASN A 375 14.55 -8.21 9.41
N ILE A 376 13.40 -8.56 8.82
CA ILE A 376 12.86 -7.86 7.63
C ILE A 376 12.58 -6.38 7.95
N VAL A 377 11.92 -6.09 9.07
CA VAL A 377 11.62 -4.71 9.51
C VAL A 377 12.89 -3.94 9.86
N THR A 378 13.89 -4.59 10.43
CA THR A 378 15.19 -3.98 10.74
C THR A 378 15.94 -3.63 9.45
N GLU A 379 15.99 -4.56 8.50
CA GLU A 379 16.66 -4.39 7.21
C GLU A 379 16.01 -3.31 6.34
N SER A 380 14.68 -3.11 6.45
CA SER A 380 14.01 -2.01 5.73
C SER A 380 14.36 -0.63 6.27
N SER A 381 14.94 -0.55 7.47
CA SER A 381 15.17 0.70 8.17
C SER A 381 16.56 1.28 7.92
N SER A 382 17.59 0.44 7.73
CA SER A 382 18.96 0.92 7.49
C SER A 382 19.66 0.23 6.33
N TYR A 383 20.18 1.03 5.39
CA TYR A 383 20.85 0.58 4.17
C TYR A 383 21.70 1.70 3.57
N TYR A 384 22.69 1.34 2.77
CA TYR A 384 23.45 2.29 1.95
C TYR A 384 22.74 2.50 0.63
N LEU A 385 22.52 3.77 0.29
CA LEU A 385 22.06 4.22 -1.00
C LEU A 385 23.27 4.51 -1.87
N VAL A 386 23.47 3.71 -2.92
CA VAL A 386 24.63 3.82 -3.82
C VAL A 386 24.15 4.01 -5.24
N ALA A 387 24.59 5.04 -5.95
CA ALA A 387 24.20 5.24 -7.34
C ALA A 387 25.40 5.36 -8.28
N TYR A 388 25.25 4.88 -9.52
CA TYR A 388 26.26 4.97 -10.57
C TYR A 388 25.61 5.17 -11.94
N TYR A 389 26.36 5.75 -12.87
CA TYR A 389 25.97 5.78 -14.29
C TYR A 389 26.56 4.57 -15.01
N PRO A 390 25.76 3.76 -15.72
CA PRO A 390 26.28 2.62 -16.46
C PRO A 390 27.15 3.13 -17.62
N GLU A 391 28.34 2.55 -17.78
CA GLU A 391 29.26 2.92 -18.87
C GLU A 391 28.65 2.64 -20.27
N ASP A 392 27.83 1.61 -20.39
CA ASP A 392 27.06 1.31 -21.61
C ASP A 392 25.61 1.79 -21.42
N SER A 393 25.13 2.77 -22.18
CA SER A 393 23.74 3.26 -22.06
C SER A 393 22.75 2.61 -23.04
N GLN A 394 23.12 1.50 -23.71
CA GLN A 394 22.24 0.85 -24.68
C GLN A 394 20.96 0.30 -24.03
N LYS A 395 19.81 0.80 -24.49
CA LYS A 395 18.46 0.38 -24.12
C LYS A 395 18.00 -0.78 -25.02
N ASN A 396 18.62 -1.95 -24.86
CA ASN A 396 18.47 -3.10 -25.77
C ASN A 396 17.54 -4.21 -25.25
N GLY A 397 16.89 -4.00 -24.10
CA GLY A 397 16.00 -4.95 -23.44
C GLY A 397 16.73 -6.11 -22.78
N LYS A 398 18.08 -6.10 -22.70
CA LYS A 398 18.83 -7.17 -22.05
C LYS A 398 18.92 -6.94 -20.55
N PHE A 399 18.94 -8.04 -19.81
CA PHE A 399 19.25 -8.08 -18.40
C PHE A 399 20.72 -7.74 -18.18
N ARG A 400 20.97 -6.84 -17.23
CA ARG A 400 22.31 -6.42 -16.80
C ARG A 400 22.53 -6.89 -15.36
N GLU A 401 23.53 -7.72 -15.16
CA GLU A 401 23.87 -8.28 -13.86
C GLU A 401 24.62 -7.24 -13.02
N ILE A 402 24.21 -7.04 -11.77
CA ILE A 402 24.86 -6.19 -10.79
C ILE A 402 25.46 -7.06 -9.69
N LYS A 403 26.73 -6.82 -9.38
CA LYS A 403 27.40 -7.36 -8.18
C LYS A 403 27.97 -6.22 -7.36
N VAL A 404 27.75 -6.32 -6.05
CA VAL A 404 28.33 -5.41 -5.07
C VAL A 404 29.14 -6.22 -4.08
N ALA A 405 30.39 -5.82 -3.87
CA ALA A 405 31.31 -6.44 -2.93
C ALA A 405 31.90 -5.39 -1.98
N ILE A 406 32.30 -5.83 -0.79
CA ILE A 406 33.06 -5.00 0.16
C ILE A 406 34.54 -5.34 0.03
N ARG A 407 35.39 -4.33 -0.13
CA ARG A 407 36.83 -4.48 -0.19
C ARG A 407 37.37 -4.98 1.15
N GLY A 408 38.30 -5.93 1.10
CA GLY A 408 39.05 -6.37 2.28
C GLY A 408 38.33 -7.35 3.23
N ASP A 409 37.00 -7.44 3.23
CA ASP A 409 36.28 -8.36 4.13
C ASP A 409 35.27 -9.27 3.42
N LYS A 410 35.69 -10.53 3.19
CA LYS A 410 34.86 -11.58 2.60
C LYS A 410 33.84 -12.19 3.58
N LYS A 411 33.84 -11.80 4.86
CA LYS A 411 32.91 -12.32 5.88
C LYS A 411 31.62 -11.52 5.95
N LEU A 412 31.59 -10.32 5.38
CA LEU A 412 30.39 -9.50 5.29
C LEU A 412 29.45 -10.03 4.21
N ILE A 413 28.16 -10.03 4.52
CA ILE A 413 27.11 -10.45 3.61
C ILE A 413 26.51 -9.19 3.01
N VAL A 414 26.66 -9.03 1.70
CA VAL A 414 26.07 -7.93 0.94
C VAL A 414 24.76 -8.40 0.31
N LYS A 415 23.69 -7.67 0.58
CA LYS A 415 22.37 -7.88 -0.03
C LYS A 415 22.00 -6.67 -0.85
N THR A 416 21.71 -6.90 -2.12
CA THR A 416 21.20 -5.91 -3.06
C THR A 416 20.55 -6.65 -4.23
N ARG A 417 19.84 -5.93 -5.10
CA ARG A 417 19.24 -6.51 -6.30
C ARG A 417 20.32 -7.07 -7.23
N LYS A 418 20.00 -8.14 -7.94
CA LYS A 418 20.96 -8.80 -8.85
C LYS A 418 21.14 -8.13 -10.20
N GLY A 419 20.27 -7.20 -10.59
CA GLY A 419 20.31 -6.62 -11.92
C GLY A 419 19.03 -5.92 -12.31
N TYR A 420 18.95 -5.49 -13.56
CA TYR A 420 17.81 -4.79 -14.16
C TYR A 420 17.77 -4.97 -15.67
N PHE A 421 16.63 -4.70 -16.30
CA PHE A 421 16.50 -4.72 -17.76
C PHE A 421 16.63 -3.31 -18.36
N SER A 422 17.40 -3.17 -19.44
CA SER A 422 17.63 -1.88 -20.08
C SER A 422 16.57 -1.55 -21.14
N GLY A 423 15.65 -0.61 -20.87
CA GLY A 423 14.84 0.02 -21.94
C GLY A 423 13.50 -0.61 -22.34
N GLU A 424 12.87 -1.46 -21.51
CA GLU A 424 11.57 -2.10 -21.83
C GLU A 424 10.37 -1.13 -22.00
N GLU A 425 10.49 0.12 -21.56
CA GLU A 425 9.38 1.09 -21.51
C GLU A 425 8.73 1.37 -22.88
N LYS A 426 9.51 1.29 -23.98
CA LYS A 426 8.99 1.53 -25.35
C LYS A 426 8.31 0.32 -25.97
N VAL A 427 8.59 -0.90 -25.51
CA VAL A 427 7.98 -2.13 -26.05
C VAL A 427 6.63 -2.37 -25.36
N GLU A 428 6.59 -2.23 -24.04
CA GLU A 428 5.37 -2.36 -23.25
C GLU A 428 4.35 -1.25 -23.55
N ALA A 429 4.78 0.01 -23.70
CA ALA A 429 3.89 1.10 -24.10
C ALA A 429 3.26 0.86 -25.49
N LYS A 430 4.00 0.24 -26.42
CA LYS A 430 3.48 -0.12 -27.76
C LYS A 430 2.52 -1.30 -27.71
N GLU A 431 2.76 -2.31 -26.87
CA GLU A 431 1.86 -3.45 -26.71
C GLU A 431 0.59 -3.10 -25.92
N GLN A 432 0.72 -2.30 -24.86
CA GLN A 432 -0.42 -1.75 -24.12
C GLN A 432 -1.22 -0.77 -24.97
N ALA A 433 -0.58 0.11 -25.75
CA ALA A 433 -1.29 0.94 -26.72
C ALA A 433 -2.04 0.10 -27.75
N LYS A 434 -1.44 -0.98 -28.29
CA LYS A 434 -2.14 -1.92 -29.19
C LYS A 434 -3.31 -2.65 -28.52
N LYS A 435 -3.19 -3.04 -27.24
CA LYS A 435 -4.27 -3.67 -26.47
C LYS A 435 -5.39 -2.68 -26.15
N LEU A 436 -5.07 -1.45 -25.74
CA LEU A 436 -6.03 -0.36 -25.55
C LEU A 436 -6.73 0.02 -26.85
N GLU A 437 -6.00 0.06 -27.98
CA GLU A 437 -6.57 0.38 -29.29
C GLU A 437 -7.52 -0.73 -29.78
N LYS A 438 -7.23 -2.00 -29.47
CA LYS A 438 -8.15 -3.13 -29.69
C LYS A 438 -9.37 -3.10 -28.77
N ALA A 439 -9.19 -2.77 -27.48
CA ALA A 439 -10.29 -2.62 -26.52
C ALA A 439 -11.20 -1.43 -26.86
N ASN A 440 -10.63 -0.32 -27.31
CA ASN A 440 -11.38 0.87 -27.76
C ASN A 440 -12.11 0.63 -29.08
N LYS A 441 -11.58 -0.20 -29.98
CA LYS A 441 -12.29 -0.64 -31.19
C LYS A 441 -13.51 -1.52 -30.88
N ALA A 442 -13.52 -2.24 -29.75
CA ALA A 442 -14.65 -3.03 -29.28
C ALA A 442 -15.74 -2.22 -28.55
N ASN A 443 -15.50 -0.92 -28.27
CA ASN A 443 -16.37 -0.06 -27.46
C ASN A 443 -17.00 1.10 -28.27
N LYS A 444 -16.97 1.01 -29.61
CA LYS A 444 -17.41 2.08 -30.56
C LYS A 444 -18.89 2.47 -30.47
N ASP A 445 -19.73 1.67 -29.81
CA ASP A 445 -21.17 1.89 -29.73
C ASP A 445 -21.62 2.72 -28.50
N LYS A 446 -20.69 3.23 -27.68
CA LYS A 446 -21.02 4.15 -26.57
C LYS A 446 -20.83 5.61 -27.00
N LYS A 447 -21.90 6.40 -26.84
CA LYS A 447 -21.88 7.87 -26.99
C LYS A 447 -20.74 8.45 -26.12
N PRO A 448 -19.96 9.43 -26.60
CA PRO A 448 -18.98 10.12 -25.77
C PRO A 448 -19.67 10.66 -24.51
N LEU A 449 -19.07 10.41 -23.34
CA LEU A 449 -19.54 10.97 -22.07
C LEU A 449 -19.54 12.50 -22.17
N ASP A 450 -20.58 13.15 -21.67
CA ASP A 450 -20.58 14.59 -21.47
C ASP A 450 -19.60 14.98 -20.34
N GLU A 451 -19.37 16.28 -20.13
CA GLU A 451 -18.41 16.77 -19.14
C GLU A 451 -18.71 16.28 -17.72
N ALA A 452 -20.00 16.18 -17.37
CA ALA A 452 -20.45 15.62 -16.09
C ALA A 452 -20.17 14.11 -15.98
N GLY A 453 -20.38 13.34 -17.06
CA GLY A 453 -20.07 11.93 -17.15
C GLY A 453 -18.57 11.63 -17.10
N LEU A 454 -17.74 12.48 -17.73
CA LEU A 454 -16.28 12.42 -17.66
C LEU A 454 -15.79 12.68 -16.23
N ALA A 455 -16.24 13.78 -15.61
CA ALA A 455 -15.90 14.10 -14.23
C ALA A 455 -16.31 12.98 -13.25
N SER A 456 -17.50 12.40 -13.45
CA SER A 456 -17.97 11.27 -12.63
C SER A 456 -17.11 10.03 -12.82
N SER A 457 -16.73 9.69 -14.06
CA SER A 457 -15.86 8.54 -14.34
C SER A 457 -14.44 8.73 -13.77
N GLU A 458 -13.87 9.94 -13.91
CA GLU A 458 -12.56 10.29 -13.35
C GLU A 458 -12.56 10.19 -11.82
N LEU A 459 -13.61 10.69 -11.17
CA LEU A 459 -13.77 10.61 -9.72
C LEU A 459 -13.92 9.14 -9.26
N VAL A 460 -14.70 8.32 -9.95
CA VAL A 460 -14.83 6.88 -9.64
C VAL A 460 -13.49 6.15 -9.78
N ASN A 461 -12.72 6.44 -10.83
CA ASN A 461 -11.38 5.88 -11.01
C ASN A 461 -10.41 6.35 -9.91
N SER A 462 -10.46 7.63 -9.52
CA SER A 462 -9.61 8.18 -8.46
C SER A 462 -9.86 7.55 -7.10
N ILE A 463 -11.12 7.22 -6.82
CA ILE A 463 -11.55 6.61 -5.57
C ILE A 463 -11.24 5.12 -5.53
N SER A 464 -11.20 4.42 -6.67
CA SER A 464 -10.88 2.99 -6.74
C SER A 464 -9.38 2.67 -6.65
N SER A 465 -8.51 3.68 -6.76
CA SER A 465 -7.06 3.54 -6.61
C SER A 465 -6.65 3.04 -5.22
N VAL A 466 -5.57 2.25 -5.17
CA VAL A 466 -4.93 1.78 -3.93
C VAL A 466 -4.24 2.93 -3.19
N LEU A 467 -3.66 3.87 -3.96
CA LEU A 467 -3.07 5.09 -3.42
C LEU A 467 -3.97 6.31 -3.67
N PRO A 468 -4.05 7.24 -2.71
CA PRO A 468 -4.65 8.54 -2.92
C PRO A 468 -3.97 9.30 -4.07
N ILE A 469 -4.76 9.90 -4.97
CA ILE A 469 -4.26 10.84 -5.98
C ILE A 469 -4.00 12.17 -5.28
N LYS A 470 -2.81 12.75 -5.48
CA LYS A 470 -2.35 13.92 -4.73
C LYS A 470 -2.13 15.17 -5.59
N ASP A 471 -2.75 15.24 -6.78
CA ASP A 471 -2.68 16.48 -7.55
C ASP A 471 -3.44 17.59 -6.83
N ILE A 472 -4.46 17.28 -6.04
CA ILE A 472 -5.03 18.22 -5.07
C ILE A 472 -4.82 17.62 -3.69
N SER A 473 -4.16 18.36 -2.81
CA SER A 473 -3.88 17.90 -1.45
C SER A 473 -5.16 17.88 -0.63
N LEU A 474 -5.55 16.69 -0.15
CA LEU A 474 -6.76 16.47 0.63
C LEU A 474 -6.44 15.86 2.00
N LYS A 475 -7.25 16.19 2.99
CA LYS A 475 -7.32 15.51 4.29
C LYS A 475 -8.75 15.06 4.57
N LEU A 476 -8.88 13.93 5.27
CA LEU A 476 -10.14 13.36 5.68
C LEU A 476 -10.03 12.90 7.12
N LYS A 477 -11.05 13.21 7.91
CA LYS A 477 -11.26 12.68 9.24
C LYS A 477 -12.69 12.16 9.37
N SER A 478 -12.82 10.95 9.89
CA SER A 478 -14.10 10.28 10.08
C SER A 478 -14.23 9.91 11.56
N ASP A 479 -15.16 10.56 12.25
CA ASP A 479 -15.30 10.45 13.70
C ASP A 479 -16.73 10.04 14.06
N PHE A 480 -16.87 8.84 14.64
CA PHE A 480 -18.09 8.48 15.34
C PHE A 480 -18.13 9.25 16.67
N LEU A 481 -18.96 10.29 16.73
CA LEU A 481 -19.21 11.05 17.94
C LEU A 481 -20.55 10.68 18.60
N GLY A 482 -21.42 9.94 17.89
CA GLY A 482 -22.77 9.63 18.34
C GLY A 482 -23.58 10.91 18.61
N ILE A 483 -23.42 11.93 17.76
CA ILE A 483 -24.21 13.16 17.84
C ILE A 483 -25.66 12.77 17.60
N VAL A 484 -26.53 13.08 18.56
CA VAL A 484 -27.95 12.82 18.46
C VAL A 484 -28.59 14.03 17.79
N ASP A 485 -28.91 13.88 16.52
CA ASP A 485 -29.83 14.78 15.80
C ASP A 485 -31.00 13.93 15.29
N ASP A 486 -32.24 14.39 15.46
CA ASP A 486 -33.46 13.65 15.12
C ASP A 486 -33.48 12.18 15.61
N ASN A 487 -33.03 11.91 16.85
CA ASN A 487 -32.91 10.56 17.44
C ASN A 487 -31.99 9.58 16.69
N LYS A 488 -31.08 10.06 15.84
CA LYS A 488 -30.10 9.23 15.13
C LYS A 488 -28.69 9.53 15.60
N ASN A 489 -27.92 8.47 15.88
CA ASN A 489 -26.49 8.58 16.16
C ASN A 489 -25.74 8.86 14.86
N ASN A 490 -25.23 10.08 14.72
CA ASN A 490 -24.56 10.53 13.52
C ASN A 490 -23.03 10.42 13.66
N THR A 491 -22.42 10.00 12.55
CA THR A 491 -20.98 10.01 12.31
C THR A 491 -20.62 11.30 11.59
N VAL A 492 -19.55 11.98 12.03
CA VAL A 492 -19.06 13.22 11.42
C VAL A 492 -17.94 12.90 10.45
N PHE A 493 -18.01 13.48 9.26
CA PHE A 493 -16.96 13.44 8.25
C PHE A 493 -16.49 14.85 7.98
N SER A 494 -15.19 15.07 8.16
CA SER A 494 -14.54 16.36 7.97
C SER A 494 -13.49 16.21 6.88
N PHE A 495 -13.50 17.13 5.93
CA PHE A 495 -12.62 17.17 4.77
C PHE A 495 -11.87 18.50 4.76
N ALA A 496 -10.60 18.47 4.37
CA ALA A 496 -9.84 19.69 4.07
C ALA A 496 -9.28 19.61 2.65
N ILE A 497 -9.42 20.71 1.91
CA ILE A 497 -8.91 20.88 0.55
C ILE A 497 -7.85 21.98 0.59
N ASP A 498 -6.63 21.69 0.16
CA ASP A 498 -5.58 22.72 0.08
C ASP A 498 -5.87 23.67 -1.09
N LEU A 499 -6.14 24.94 -0.78
CA LEU A 499 -6.47 25.93 -1.80
C LEU A 499 -5.27 26.33 -2.66
N ASN A 500 -4.04 26.01 -2.24
CA ASN A 500 -2.84 26.28 -3.01
C ASN A 500 -2.79 25.42 -4.29
N ASP A 501 -3.47 24.27 -4.30
CA ASP A 501 -3.58 23.39 -5.45
C ASP A 501 -4.72 23.76 -6.40
N ILE A 502 -5.56 24.73 -6.03
CA ILE A 502 -6.79 25.10 -6.75
C ILE A 502 -6.58 26.37 -7.55
N LYS A 503 -6.96 26.34 -8.84
CA LYS A 503 -6.98 27.54 -9.66
C LYS A 503 -8.27 28.33 -9.44
N PHE A 504 -8.19 29.65 -9.47
CA PHE A 504 -9.36 30.52 -9.32
C PHE A 504 -9.52 31.45 -10.52
N THR A 505 -10.77 31.83 -10.80
CA THR A 505 -11.12 32.90 -11.73
C THR A 505 -11.66 34.10 -10.97
N GLN A 506 -11.27 35.30 -11.36
CA GLN A 506 -11.76 36.52 -10.74
C GLN A 506 -13.14 36.89 -11.31
N SER A 507 -14.10 37.20 -10.43
CA SER A 507 -15.45 37.67 -10.75
C SER A 507 -15.98 38.53 -9.60
N ASP A 508 -16.51 39.72 -9.88
CA ASP A 508 -17.18 40.60 -8.91
C ASP A 508 -16.42 40.82 -7.58
N ASN A 509 -15.17 41.28 -7.65
CA ASN A 509 -14.27 41.48 -6.49
C ASN A 509 -14.07 40.22 -5.62
N LYS A 510 -14.23 39.03 -6.22
CA LYS A 510 -13.99 37.74 -5.59
C LYS A 510 -13.20 36.83 -6.54
N HIS A 511 -12.50 35.88 -5.98
CA HIS A 511 -11.92 34.73 -6.67
C HIS A 511 -12.83 33.54 -6.46
N VAL A 512 -13.29 32.92 -7.54
CA VAL A 512 -14.28 31.84 -7.51
C VAL A 512 -13.80 30.60 -8.25
N ASN A 513 -14.16 29.43 -7.72
CA ASN A 513 -14.11 28.14 -8.40
C ASN A 513 -15.25 27.25 -7.86
N LYS A 514 -15.74 26.32 -8.67
CA LYS A 514 -16.79 25.36 -8.33
C LYS A 514 -16.26 23.94 -8.45
N LEU A 515 -15.72 23.43 -7.36
CA LEU A 515 -15.11 22.11 -7.31
C LEU A 515 -16.17 21.02 -7.43
N THR A 516 -15.87 19.93 -8.14
CA THR A 516 -16.73 18.74 -8.16
C THR A 516 -16.19 17.71 -7.19
N THR A 517 -17.01 17.24 -6.27
CA THR A 517 -16.60 16.31 -5.21
C THR A 517 -17.40 15.02 -5.29
N LEU A 518 -16.76 13.89 -4.99
CA LEU A 518 -17.39 12.58 -4.81
C LEU A 518 -17.06 12.07 -3.41
N PHE A 519 -18.10 11.77 -2.62
CA PHE A 519 -18.00 11.22 -1.28
C PHE A 519 -18.71 9.86 -1.22
N ILE A 520 -17.97 8.82 -0.85
CA ILE A 520 -18.48 7.44 -0.80
C ILE A 520 -18.16 6.83 0.57
N VAL A 521 -19.15 6.16 1.15
CA VAL A 521 -19.01 5.32 2.34
C VAL A 521 -19.33 3.88 1.94
N ILE A 522 -18.38 2.98 2.17
CA ILE A 522 -18.44 1.57 1.77
C ILE A 522 -18.39 0.72 3.02
N GLY A 523 -19.38 -0.16 3.19
CA GLY A 523 -19.41 -1.13 4.26
C GLY A 523 -18.31 -2.18 4.12
N GLU A 524 -18.01 -2.83 5.22
CA GLU A 524 -17.05 -3.93 5.30
C GLU A 524 -17.38 -5.14 4.39
N ASP A 525 -18.64 -5.28 3.97
CA ASP A 525 -19.11 -6.27 2.99
C ASP A 525 -18.92 -5.82 1.53
N GLY A 526 -18.33 -4.63 1.33
CA GLY A 526 -18.10 -4.02 0.04
C GLY A 526 -19.31 -3.30 -0.56
N LYS A 527 -20.45 -3.27 0.15
CA LYS A 527 -21.64 -2.54 -0.32
C LYS A 527 -21.50 -1.06 -0.05
N VAL A 528 -21.92 -0.24 -1.01
CA VAL A 528 -21.97 1.21 -0.84
C VAL A 528 -23.10 1.55 0.12
N ALA A 529 -22.74 2.06 1.30
CA ALA A 529 -23.68 2.54 2.32
C ALA A 529 -24.16 3.97 2.00
N HIS A 530 -23.29 4.79 1.39
CA HIS A 530 -23.61 6.13 0.94
C HIS A 530 -22.73 6.52 -0.25
N SER A 531 -23.28 7.28 -1.19
CA SER A 531 -22.53 7.89 -2.28
C SER A 531 -23.20 9.19 -2.67
N THR A 532 -22.46 10.28 -2.69
CA THR A 532 -22.96 11.58 -3.16
C THR A 532 -21.91 12.26 -4.01
N THR A 533 -22.36 12.85 -5.12
CA THR A 533 -21.58 13.80 -5.91
C THR A 533 -22.15 15.19 -5.66
N SER A 534 -21.29 16.15 -5.40
CA SER A 534 -21.71 17.51 -5.04
C SER A 534 -20.76 18.54 -5.63
N ALA A 535 -21.29 19.73 -5.92
CA ALA A 535 -20.49 20.87 -6.33
C ALA A 535 -20.25 21.80 -5.14
N VAL A 536 -18.99 22.14 -4.89
CA VAL A 536 -18.56 22.98 -3.78
C VAL A 536 -18.09 24.33 -4.33
N ASP A 537 -18.87 25.37 -4.07
CA ASP A 537 -18.56 26.74 -4.48
C ASP A 537 -17.53 27.34 -3.50
N VAL A 538 -16.29 27.55 -3.96
CA VAL A 538 -15.26 28.26 -3.20
C VAL A 538 -15.23 29.71 -3.67
N LYS A 539 -15.52 30.65 -2.76
CA LYS A 539 -15.57 32.10 -3.05
C LYS A 539 -14.70 32.85 -2.04
N ILE A 540 -13.63 33.46 -2.53
CA ILE A 540 -12.66 34.20 -1.70
C ILE A 540 -12.74 35.70 -2.05
N PRO A 541 -13.03 36.59 -1.10
CA PRO A 541 -12.94 38.03 -1.36
C PRO A 541 -11.55 38.44 -1.83
N ASP A 542 -11.45 39.31 -2.85
CA ASP A 542 -10.18 39.72 -3.45
C ASP A 542 -9.16 40.22 -2.41
N VAL A 543 -9.63 40.99 -1.42
CA VAL A 543 -8.83 41.52 -0.31
C VAL A 543 -8.18 40.42 0.54
N LYS A 544 -8.78 39.23 0.63
CA LYS A 544 -8.26 38.10 1.41
C LYS A 544 -7.55 37.05 0.57
N TYR A 545 -7.49 37.21 -0.76
CA TYR A 545 -7.04 36.16 -1.66
C TYR A 545 -5.61 35.70 -1.38
N ALA A 546 -4.68 36.64 -1.18
CA ALA A 546 -3.26 36.33 -0.97
C ALA A 546 -2.99 35.44 0.26
N GLU A 547 -3.83 35.54 1.29
CA GLU A 547 -3.75 34.74 2.51
C GLU A 547 -4.56 33.44 2.39
N THR A 548 -5.84 33.55 2.02
CA THR A 548 -6.77 32.41 1.99
C THR A 548 -6.40 31.38 0.91
N SER A 549 -5.84 31.81 -0.23
CA SER A 549 -5.37 30.89 -1.28
C SER A 549 -4.24 29.96 -0.82
N LYS A 550 -3.56 30.26 0.30
CA LYS A 550 -2.52 29.44 0.91
C LYS A 550 -3.00 28.66 2.13
N SER A 551 -4.30 28.58 2.33
CA SER A 551 -4.94 27.94 3.48
C SER A 551 -5.75 26.71 3.08
N TRP A 552 -6.20 25.96 4.09
CA TRP A 552 -7.10 24.84 3.91
C TRP A 552 -8.56 25.32 3.88
N PHE A 553 -9.32 24.83 2.90
CA PHE A 553 -10.77 24.96 2.88
C PHE A 553 -11.41 23.75 3.55
N PHE A 554 -12.20 23.97 4.59
CA PHE A 554 -12.86 22.92 5.35
C PHE A 554 -14.30 22.70 4.89
N TYR A 555 -14.66 21.44 4.76
CA TYR A 555 -15.99 20.96 4.39
C TYR A 555 -16.35 19.80 5.31
N GLY A 556 -17.61 19.67 5.71
CA GLY A 556 -18.00 18.55 6.58
C GLY A 556 -19.46 18.15 6.40
N THR A 557 -19.76 16.89 6.70
CA THR A 557 -21.11 16.34 6.65
C THR A 557 -21.32 15.34 7.77
N THR A 558 -22.57 15.10 8.14
CA THR A 558 -22.98 14.04 9.06
C THR A 558 -23.76 12.97 8.32
N LEU A 559 -23.57 11.71 8.70
CA LEU A 559 -24.42 10.61 8.25
C LEU A 559 -24.80 9.71 9.42
N SER A 560 -26.04 9.26 9.43
CA SER A 560 -26.46 8.14 10.26
C SER A 560 -26.08 6.83 9.56
N LEU A 561 -25.25 6.04 10.22
CA LEU A 561 -24.78 4.74 9.72
C LEU A 561 -25.22 3.64 10.67
N LYS A 562 -25.49 2.45 10.13
CA LYS A 562 -25.71 1.26 10.95
C LYS A 562 -24.41 0.86 11.64
N PRO A 563 -24.46 0.12 12.78
CA PRO A 563 -23.26 -0.43 13.38
C PRO A 563 -22.45 -1.26 12.37
N GLY A 564 -21.15 -1.03 12.33
CA GLY A 564 -20.27 -1.64 11.34
C GLY A 564 -18.98 -0.86 11.13
N PHE A 565 -18.14 -1.37 10.24
CA PHE A 565 -16.88 -0.74 9.88
C PHE A 565 -16.95 -0.29 8.43
N TYR A 566 -16.54 0.95 8.18
CA TYR A 566 -16.73 1.60 6.90
C TYR A 566 -15.42 2.18 6.38
N ASN A 567 -15.17 1.95 5.10
CA ASN A 567 -14.19 2.70 4.34
C ASN A 567 -14.87 3.97 3.82
N VAL A 568 -14.18 5.09 3.99
CA VAL A 568 -14.67 6.41 3.63
C VAL A 568 -13.73 6.93 2.56
N ARG A 569 -14.26 7.37 1.43
CA ARG A 569 -13.46 7.89 0.32
C ARG A 569 -14.02 9.22 -0.15
N PHE A 570 -13.12 10.15 -0.41
CA PHE A 570 -13.44 11.48 -0.88
C PHE A 570 -12.52 11.85 -2.02
N ALA A 571 -13.08 12.37 -3.10
CA ALA A 571 -12.31 12.88 -4.23
C ALA A 571 -12.83 14.24 -4.67
N VAL A 572 -11.92 15.05 -5.19
CA VAL A 572 -12.15 16.41 -5.65
C VAL A 572 -11.55 16.56 -7.03
N ARG A 573 -12.30 17.20 -7.93
CA ARG A 573 -11.84 17.63 -9.25
C ARG A 573 -11.92 19.14 -9.34
N ASP A 574 -10.81 19.77 -9.71
CA ASP A 574 -10.80 21.16 -10.14
C ASP A 574 -11.21 21.22 -11.62
N PRO A 575 -12.37 21.80 -11.96
CA PRO A 575 -12.81 21.86 -13.35
C PRO A 575 -11.92 22.73 -14.24
N ILE A 576 -11.19 23.71 -13.68
CA ILE A 576 -10.37 24.64 -14.46
C ILE A 576 -9.07 23.97 -14.92
N THR A 577 -8.46 23.15 -14.06
CA THR A 577 -7.18 22.49 -14.33
C THR A 577 -7.32 21.02 -14.69
N SER A 578 -8.50 20.42 -14.44
CA SER A 578 -8.72 18.97 -14.47
C SER A 578 -7.82 18.17 -13.52
N ARG A 579 -7.17 18.82 -12.54
CA ARG A 579 -6.42 18.13 -11.47
C ARG A 579 -7.39 17.40 -10.55
N LEU A 580 -6.95 16.26 -10.02
CA LEU A 580 -7.71 15.40 -9.13
C LEU A 580 -7.00 15.23 -7.78
N GLY A 581 -7.76 15.30 -6.70
CA GLY A 581 -7.35 14.82 -5.40
C GLY A 581 -8.24 13.66 -4.98
N SER A 582 -7.68 12.65 -4.32
CA SER A 582 -8.47 11.68 -3.58
C SER A 582 -7.84 11.41 -2.21
N VAL A 583 -8.66 11.00 -1.26
CA VAL A 583 -8.26 10.61 0.10
C VAL A 583 -9.23 9.54 0.59
N SER A 584 -8.73 8.62 1.41
CA SER A 584 -9.56 7.64 2.11
C SER A 584 -9.21 7.57 3.58
N GLY A 585 -10.16 7.06 4.37
CA GLY A 585 -10.02 6.85 5.80
C GLY A 585 -11.03 5.82 6.28
N TRP A 586 -11.02 5.53 7.57
CA TRP A 586 -11.87 4.50 8.16
C TRP A 586 -12.67 5.03 9.33
N VAL A 587 -13.86 4.47 9.53
CA VAL A 587 -14.67 4.72 10.73
C VAL A 587 -15.34 3.45 11.20
N GLU A 588 -15.30 3.25 12.52
CA GLU A 588 -16.07 2.21 13.18
C GLU A 588 -17.28 2.85 13.85
N VAL A 589 -18.46 2.33 13.51
CA VAL A 589 -19.72 2.70 14.15
C VAL A 589 -20.07 1.57 15.11
N PRO A 590 -19.95 1.80 16.43
CA PRO A 590 -20.17 0.76 17.41
C PRO A 590 -21.66 0.37 17.49
N ASN A 591 -21.92 -0.88 17.88
CA ASN A 591 -23.28 -1.32 18.21
C ASN A 591 -23.61 -0.93 19.66
N LEU A 592 -24.25 0.24 19.81
CA LEU A 592 -24.65 0.76 21.12
C LEU A 592 -25.81 -0.02 21.77
N GLU A 593 -26.56 -0.85 21.03
CA GLU A 593 -27.64 -1.67 21.60
C GLU A 593 -27.12 -2.84 22.45
N LYS A 594 -25.85 -3.23 22.28
CA LYS A 594 -25.23 -4.33 23.04
C LYS A 594 -24.94 -3.99 24.51
N SER A 595 -25.32 -2.80 25.00
CA SER A 595 -25.13 -2.33 26.39
C SER A 595 -23.69 -2.47 26.91
N LYS A 596 -22.71 -2.51 26.00
CA LYS A 596 -21.28 -2.53 26.35
C LYS A 596 -20.78 -1.09 26.41
N MET A 597 -20.08 -0.77 27.49
CA MET A 597 -19.42 0.53 27.65
C MET A 597 -18.51 0.80 26.45
N THR A 598 -18.71 1.96 25.81
CA THR A 598 -18.09 2.30 24.52
C THR A 598 -17.65 3.76 24.53
N LEU A 599 -16.54 4.07 23.87
CA LEU A 599 -16.03 5.43 23.72
C LEU A 599 -16.17 5.87 22.25
N SER A 600 -16.53 7.13 22.02
CA SER A 600 -16.47 7.77 20.71
C SER A 600 -15.02 7.85 20.19
N ASN A 601 -14.84 8.31 18.96
CA ASN A 601 -13.54 8.86 18.56
C ASN A 601 -13.18 10.09 19.42
N ILE A 602 -11.88 10.37 19.56
CA ILE A 602 -11.41 11.59 20.22
C ILE A 602 -11.37 12.69 19.17
N LEU A 603 -12.20 13.70 19.37
CA LEU A 603 -12.16 14.90 18.57
C LEU A 603 -11.05 15.81 19.10
N LEU A 604 -10.14 16.24 18.22
CA LEU A 604 -9.10 17.22 18.53
C LEU A 604 -9.47 18.56 17.89
N LEU A 605 -9.30 19.63 18.65
CA LEU A 605 -9.73 20.98 18.31
C LEU A 605 -8.59 21.97 18.54
N HIS A 606 -8.44 22.91 17.61
CA HIS A 606 -7.63 24.09 17.81
C HIS A 606 -8.28 25.02 18.84
N GLU A 607 -7.48 25.86 19.50
CA GLU A 607 -7.97 26.75 20.55
C GLU A 607 -9.04 27.73 20.05
N GLU A 608 -8.91 28.21 18.82
CA GLU A 608 -9.91 29.07 18.17
C GLU A 608 -11.26 28.34 18.00
N GLU A 609 -11.23 27.07 17.63
CA GLU A 609 -12.42 26.23 17.45
C GLU A 609 -13.10 25.94 18.78
N VAL A 610 -12.33 25.65 19.82
CA VAL A 610 -12.85 25.51 21.19
C VAL A 610 -13.62 26.76 21.59
N ASN A 611 -13.09 27.95 21.28
CA ASN A 611 -13.77 29.21 21.57
C ASN A 611 -15.03 29.41 20.72
N GLN A 612 -15.03 28.99 19.45
CA GLN A 612 -16.20 29.09 18.56
C GLN A 612 -17.34 28.14 18.92
N LEU A 613 -17.01 27.00 19.55
CA LEU A 613 -17.97 25.96 19.97
C LEU A 613 -18.53 26.20 21.38
N LYS A 614 -17.92 27.08 22.18
CA LYS A 614 -18.42 27.42 23.53
C LYS A 614 -19.89 27.85 23.49
N GLY A 615 -20.72 27.12 24.24
CA GLY A 615 -22.15 27.42 24.38
C GLY A 615 -23.03 27.00 23.20
N LYS A 616 -22.47 26.32 22.19
CA LYS A 616 -23.22 25.76 21.06
C LYS A 616 -23.46 24.27 21.24
N GLY A 617 -24.57 23.76 20.70
CA GLY A 617 -24.90 22.34 20.73
C GLY A 617 -24.01 21.50 19.81
N ASP A 618 -24.05 20.19 19.97
CA ASP A 618 -23.15 19.24 19.29
C ASP A 618 -23.24 19.29 17.74
N GLY A 619 -24.37 19.73 17.17
CA GLY A 619 -24.50 19.91 15.72
C GLY A 619 -23.55 20.96 15.11
N SER A 620 -23.03 21.88 15.94
CA SER A 620 -22.06 22.91 15.53
C SER A 620 -20.63 22.39 15.31
N ILE A 621 -20.38 21.12 15.66
CA ILE A 621 -19.08 20.44 15.49
C ILE A 621 -18.77 20.23 13.98
N THR A 622 -19.78 20.23 13.12
CA THR A 622 -19.63 19.98 11.67
C THR A 622 -18.92 21.13 10.93
N GLY A 623 -17.99 20.79 10.03
CA GLY A 623 -17.32 21.77 9.16
C GLY A 623 -16.19 22.59 9.82
N THR A 624 -15.71 22.17 10.99
CA THR A 624 -14.50 22.74 11.63
C THR A 624 -13.22 22.04 11.13
N GLY A 625 -12.04 22.59 11.39
CA GLY A 625 -10.72 22.19 10.89
C GLY A 625 -10.18 20.83 11.37
N GLN A 626 -11.06 19.97 11.85
CA GLN A 626 -10.79 18.65 12.47
C GLN A 626 -10.08 17.66 11.54
N ALA A 627 -10.18 17.89 10.22
CA ALA A 627 -9.42 17.14 9.23
C ALA A 627 -7.91 17.36 9.32
N LEU A 628 -7.47 18.47 9.95
CA LEU A 628 -6.08 18.82 10.15
C LEU A 628 -5.70 18.67 11.63
N THR A 629 -5.07 17.56 12.01
CA THR A 629 -4.56 17.34 13.37
C THR A 629 -3.11 17.78 13.51
N ILE A 630 -2.78 18.99 13.02
CA ILE A 630 -1.44 19.57 13.08
C ILE A 630 -1.48 20.81 13.99
N PHE A 631 -0.69 20.81 15.05
CA PHE A 631 -0.71 21.84 16.08
C PHE A 631 0.67 22.49 16.26
N SER A 632 0.69 23.75 16.68
CA SER A 632 1.92 24.46 17.02
C SER A 632 2.42 24.05 18.41
N GLU A 633 3.74 23.99 18.60
CA GLU A 633 4.36 23.75 19.91
C GLU A 633 3.96 24.79 20.98
N LYS A 634 3.54 25.98 20.54
CA LYS A 634 3.09 27.09 21.40
C LYS A 634 1.60 27.04 21.73
N SER A 635 0.86 26.08 21.18
CA SER A 635 -0.59 25.98 21.30
C SER A 635 -1.03 24.95 22.34
N SER A 636 -2.34 24.84 22.55
CA SER A 636 -2.97 23.75 23.29
C SER A 636 -3.95 23.01 22.39
N ILE A 637 -4.05 21.70 22.58
CA ILE A 637 -5.09 20.88 21.94
C ILE A 637 -6.31 20.87 22.86
N GLY A 638 -7.45 21.32 22.35
CA GLY A 638 -8.74 20.96 22.95
C GLY A 638 -9.10 19.55 22.53
N PHE A 639 -9.61 18.72 23.45
CA PHE A 639 -10.11 17.40 23.10
C PHE A 639 -11.49 17.16 23.69
N VAL A 640 -12.29 16.35 23.01
CA VAL A 640 -13.57 15.84 23.52
C VAL A 640 -13.81 14.41 23.03
N CYS A 641 -14.36 13.57 23.90
CA CYS A 641 -14.92 12.27 23.56
C CYS A 641 -16.18 12.00 24.38
N TYR A 642 -17.03 11.11 23.91
CA TYR A 642 -18.30 10.74 24.54
C TYR A 642 -18.27 9.27 24.95
N ILE A 643 -18.77 9.02 26.16
CA ILE A 643 -18.86 7.72 26.80
C ILE A 643 -20.31 7.26 26.72
N PHE A 644 -20.52 6.06 26.18
CA PHE A 644 -21.83 5.44 26.02
C PHE A 644 -21.93 4.20 26.89
N ASN A 645 -23.16 3.86 27.30
CA ASN A 645 -23.47 2.63 28.04
C ASN A 645 -22.61 2.41 29.30
N ALA A 646 -22.19 3.51 29.95
CA ALA A 646 -21.56 3.42 31.25
C ALA A 646 -22.57 2.84 32.25
N LYS A 647 -22.14 1.86 33.05
CA LYS A 647 -23.00 1.23 34.06
C LYS A 647 -23.19 2.12 35.29
N THR A 648 -22.29 3.09 35.48
CA THR A 648 -22.28 4.03 36.60
C THR A 648 -21.88 5.42 36.11
N GLU A 649 -22.23 6.45 36.89
CA GLU A 649 -21.73 7.81 36.69
C GLU A 649 -20.36 8.02 37.37
N LYS A 650 -19.82 7.02 38.09
CA LYS A 650 -18.50 7.10 38.75
C LYS A 650 -17.42 6.61 37.80
N LEU A 651 -16.98 7.50 36.93
CA LEU A 651 -15.96 7.22 35.93
C LEU A 651 -14.70 8.03 36.23
N THR A 652 -13.54 7.41 36.00
CA THR A 652 -12.24 8.08 36.02
C THR A 652 -11.63 8.06 34.62
N ALA A 653 -10.96 9.15 34.25
CA ALA A 653 -10.26 9.31 33.00
C ALA A 653 -8.76 9.50 33.22
N GLN A 654 -7.96 8.91 32.34
CA GLN A 654 -6.51 9.09 32.28
C GLN A 654 -6.09 9.38 30.85
N ILE A 655 -5.21 10.36 30.70
CA ILE A 655 -4.68 10.79 29.40
C ILE A 655 -3.21 10.37 29.31
N GLN A 656 -2.81 9.85 28.16
CA GLN A 656 -1.41 9.60 27.83
C GLN A 656 -1.05 10.24 26.49
N VAL A 657 0.13 10.85 26.39
CA VAL A 657 0.72 11.26 25.11
C VAL A 657 1.80 10.25 24.76
N LEU A 658 1.59 9.53 23.67
CA LEU A 658 2.44 8.47 23.19
C LEU A 658 3.30 8.95 22.02
N LYS A 659 4.56 8.52 21.98
CA LYS A 659 5.44 8.60 20.81
C LYS A 659 6.16 7.26 20.66
N ASN A 660 6.06 6.62 19.50
CA ASN A 660 6.64 5.31 19.24
C ASN A 660 6.22 4.26 20.28
N ASN A 661 4.93 4.20 20.61
CA ASN A 661 4.34 3.33 21.66
C ASN A 661 4.84 3.58 23.09
N LYS A 662 5.64 4.62 23.35
CA LYS A 662 6.09 5.00 24.69
C LYS A 662 5.33 6.20 25.20
N ALA A 663 4.82 6.13 26.43
CA ALA A 663 4.19 7.26 27.09
C ALA A 663 5.25 8.29 27.48
N LEU A 664 5.20 9.46 26.84
CA LEU A 664 6.00 10.63 27.19
C LEU A 664 5.33 11.46 28.28
N PHE A 665 4.00 11.38 28.34
CA PHE A 665 3.18 12.01 29.37
C PHE A 665 2.08 11.04 29.81
N THR A 666 1.77 11.03 31.09
CA THR A 666 0.62 10.32 31.67
C THR A 666 0.06 11.18 32.78
N SER A 667 -1.23 11.50 32.70
CA SER A 667 -1.92 12.26 33.75
C SER A 667 -2.23 11.37 34.95
N SER A 668 -2.49 12.00 36.10
CA SER A 668 -3.26 11.37 37.18
C SER A 668 -4.65 10.98 36.66
N GLN A 669 -5.30 10.02 37.33
CA GLN A 669 -6.70 9.73 37.09
C GLN A 669 -7.57 10.88 37.63
N ILE A 670 -8.50 11.35 36.81
CA ILE A 670 -9.40 12.45 37.14
C ILE A 670 -10.85 11.97 37.00
N ASN A 671 -11.71 12.35 37.93
CA ASN A 671 -13.14 12.02 37.84
C ASN A 671 -13.78 12.70 36.63
N VAL A 672 -14.60 11.96 35.88
CA VAL A 672 -15.49 12.53 34.87
C VAL A 672 -16.67 13.14 35.59
N VAL A 673 -16.78 14.47 35.55
CA VAL A 673 -17.77 15.23 36.36
C VAL A 673 -19.07 15.50 35.59
N GLU A 674 -19.04 15.38 34.26
CA GLU A 674 -20.21 15.62 33.42
C GLU A 674 -21.29 14.55 33.62
N LYS A 675 -22.55 14.98 33.63
CA LYS A 675 -23.70 14.08 33.72
C LYS A 675 -24.12 13.56 32.36
N ALA A 676 -24.81 12.43 32.34
CA ALA A 676 -25.36 11.89 31.11
C ALA A 676 -26.37 12.87 30.49
N ASN A 677 -26.17 13.19 29.22
CA ASN A 677 -27.09 13.95 28.38
C ASN A 677 -27.36 13.13 27.10
N GLN A 678 -28.64 12.96 26.72
CA GLN A 678 -29.04 12.17 25.55
C GLN A 678 -28.39 10.76 25.48
N GLY A 679 -28.21 10.12 26.64
CA GLY A 679 -27.67 8.75 26.73
C GLY A 679 -26.14 8.63 26.65
N ARG A 680 -25.40 9.75 26.72
CA ARG A 680 -23.93 9.77 26.71
C ARG A 680 -23.35 10.75 27.73
N ILE A 681 -22.12 10.53 28.17
CA ILE A 681 -21.37 11.40 29.07
C ILE A 681 -20.19 11.98 28.28
N ALA A 682 -20.03 13.30 28.23
CA ALA A 682 -18.86 13.88 27.58
C ALA A 682 -17.66 13.93 28.56
N TYR A 683 -16.48 13.76 27.98
CA TYR A 683 -15.21 13.99 28.65
C TYR A 683 -14.38 14.89 27.75
N SER A 684 -14.04 16.07 28.25
CA SER A 684 -13.33 17.09 27.51
C SER A 684 -12.20 17.71 28.35
N GLY A 685 -11.26 18.34 27.67
CA GLY A 685 -10.16 19.03 28.34
C GLY A 685 -9.22 19.74 27.37
N LYS A 686 -8.13 20.28 27.93
CA LYS A 686 -7.05 20.93 27.18
C LYS A 686 -5.72 20.26 27.50
N LEU A 687 -4.91 20.05 26.47
CA LEU A 687 -3.54 19.56 26.57
C LEU A 687 -2.56 20.63 26.06
N PRO A 688 -1.80 21.29 26.94
CA PRO A 688 -0.73 22.19 26.52
C PRO A 688 0.38 21.43 25.79
N LEU A 689 0.87 21.98 24.67
CA LEU A 689 1.94 21.36 23.86
C LEU A 689 3.33 21.92 24.15
N ALA A 690 3.43 22.92 25.02
CA ALA A 690 4.71 23.50 25.41
C ALA A 690 5.64 22.42 25.99
N GLY A 691 6.84 22.30 25.42
CA GLY A 691 7.86 21.34 25.85
C GLY A 691 7.81 19.99 25.12
N PHE A 692 6.80 19.72 24.29
CA PHE A 692 6.84 18.57 23.39
C PHE A 692 7.65 18.94 22.14
N PRO A 693 8.67 18.14 21.75
CA PRO A 693 9.38 18.35 20.49
C PRO A 693 8.45 18.27 19.27
N GLN A 694 8.89 18.80 18.14
CA GLN A 694 8.20 18.56 16.87
C GLN A 694 8.19 17.06 16.51
N GLY A 695 7.11 16.61 15.88
CA GLY A 695 6.96 15.22 15.45
C GLY A 695 5.53 14.73 15.52
N GLU A 696 5.36 13.42 15.31
CA GLU A 696 4.08 12.72 15.37
C GLU A 696 3.88 12.10 16.76
N TYR A 697 2.65 12.18 17.23
CA TYR A 697 2.22 11.77 18.58
C TYR A 697 0.83 11.13 18.52
N ARG A 698 0.49 10.36 19.55
CA ARG A 698 -0.88 9.87 19.79
C ARG A 698 -1.39 10.31 21.16
N LEU A 699 -2.59 10.88 21.19
CA LEU A 699 -3.34 11.11 22.41
C LEU A 699 -4.17 9.87 22.73
N LYS A 700 -3.92 9.24 23.86
CA LYS A 700 -4.71 8.14 24.39
C LYS A 700 -5.56 8.60 25.56
N ILE A 701 -6.86 8.34 25.50
CA ILE A 701 -7.78 8.59 26.62
C ILE A 701 -8.31 7.24 27.08
N THR A 702 -8.07 6.91 28.35
CA THR A 702 -8.58 5.70 29.01
C THR A 702 -9.65 6.09 30.00
N ILE A 703 -10.83 5.48 29.89
CA ILE A 703 -11.94 5.63 30.82
C ILE A 703 -12.08 4.33 31.63
N THR A 704 -12.12 4.47 32.95
CA THR A 704 -12.33 3.38 33.89
C THR A 704 -13.67 3.57 34.59
N ASP A 705 -14.49 2.52 34.63
CA ASP A 705 -15.65 2.47 35.52
C ASP A 705 -15.20 1.94 36.87
N ASP A 706 -15.27 2.80 37.90
CA ASP A 706 -14.69 2.51 39.21
C ASP A 706 -15.34 1.30 39.90
N LYS A 707 -16.60 0.97 39.57
CA LYS A 707 -17.33 -0.15 40.17
C LYS A 707 -17.09 -1.45 39.43
N SER A 708 -17.18 -1.43 38.10
CA SER A 708 -17.00 -2.65 37.30
C SER A 708 -15.53 -2.97 37.01
N LYS A 709 -14.63 -2.02 37.25
CA LYS A 709 -13.21 -2.07 36.89
C LYS A 709 -12.96 -2.30 35.40
N ILE A 710 -13.98 -2.12 34.57
CA ILE A 710 -13.86 -2.17 33.12
C ILE A 710 -13.11 -0.92 32.68
N GLN A 711 -12.11 -1.12 31.83
CA GLN A 711 -11.37 -0.06 31.18
C GLN A 711 -11.59 -0.11 29.68
N ILE A 712 -11.85 1.03 29.09
CA ILE A 712 -11.89 1.23 27.64
C ILE A 712 -11.00 2.41 27.30
N PHE A 713 -10.42 2.40 26.11
CA PHE A 713 -9.61 3.53 25.67
C PHE A 713 -9.84 3.82 24.19
N GLN A 714 -9.52 5.05 23.80
CA GLN A 714 -9.44 5.48 22.41
C GLN A 714 -8.11 6.21 22.21
N GLU A 715 -7.60 6.15 20.98
CA GLU A 715 -6.39 6.85 20.58
C GLU A 715 -6.63 7.72 19.35
N GLN A 716 -5.96 8.88 19.30
CA GLN A 716 -6.01 9.80 18.18
C GLN A 716 -4.62 10.39 17.88
N GLY A 717 -4.18 10.24 16.64
CA GLY A 717 -2.91 10.79 16.15
C GLY A 717 -2.97 12.30 15.92
N PHE A 718 -1.87 13.00 16.23
CA PHE A 718 -1.65 14.41 15.94
C PHE A 718 -0.18 14.71 15.67
N THR A 719 0.10 15.80 14.98
CA THR A 719 1.45 16.27 14.67
C THR A 719 1.72 17.60 15.34
N ILE A 720 2.93 17.77 15.88
CA ILE A 720 3.44 19.06 16.36
C ILE A 720 4.42 19.61 15.33
N LYS A 721 4.14 20.80 14.79
CA LYS A 721 4.96 21.49 13.78
C LYS A 721 4.91 23.01 14.00
N ASN A 722 6.01 23.70 13.70
CA ASN A 722 6.07 25.17 13.75
C ASN A 722 5.48 25.85 12.53
#